data_AF-A0A7K2Z553-F1
#
_entry.id   AF-A0A7K2Z553-F1
#
_cell.length_a   1.000
_cell.length_b   1.000
_cell.length_c   1.000
_cell.angle_alpha   90.00
_cell.angle_beta   90.00
_cell.angle_gamma   90.00
#
_symmetry.space_group_name_H-M   'P 1'
#
loop_
_entity.id
_entity.type
_entity.pdbx_description
1 polymer ?
#
loop_
_entity_poly.entity_id
_entity_poly.type
_entity_poly.pdbx_seq_one_letter_code
_entity_poly.pdbx_strand_id
1 'polypeptide(L)'
;MDVDDEDLPITTEKHWWHATVFFPDGGVSAEAARTLSYALGDRRFHFLHKDGGLRLRTEHSATRLLETLVAERVVGDWAGGVYEPEVEAFGGPDGIDIAHDVFCADSRAALAETGSPGARERSVLLLSAMNRAAGLDPFEVGDVWARIGVLRPPVTAPAGASRERAITAMRRLMNADAARRPDAQPGWVERVTAFEDAGGRLARLAADGQLTRGLRAVLAHHAIFTLNRAGVPVHEQAATAWLGRQVAFADRDESDVSTRRHTAPAPSFTRMESTLPPATDPAELREALVNRLVDSGHLRTSAVVSAFRDTERHRFLPGVDLRAAYVDDAVPIKHDESGEMISCISAPSIVATQIQQLGAEPGHKVLEAGAATGYNARLLGRLVAPDGHVWTVDVDQDLVDRARNNLAQAGASNVSVVLADGAAGLPEHAPFDRIQFTVGAGDVPVRILDQLAPGGRLVLPMRIRGSISRSFAFERDGRTWETVSCEMATFLPLRKGVCDDVYALVPMAGEGNVRLETFSEQDVDREAISTVLDQPFTKIYSGVKFRQGDPWEWLYLYLASVLPNGLSRMPGSRPGFTPHFGWGSMAALDGDTLAYLTVREGEDEQGRFWEIGVIGHGPCAAALADHVAGEIGEWDRGWGNTAPEPGFRMAVGDSRDQLTFAEPRFVIDKTHSRLVVDWPRRS
;
A
#
# COMPACT_ATOMS: atom_id res chain seq x y z
N MET A 1 10.52 29.41 -11.30
CA MET A 1 11.78 29.00 -10.68
C MET A 1 12.77 30.10 -11.00
N ASP A 2 13.34 30.75 -10.00
CA ASP A 2 14.42 31.71 -10.24
C ASP A 2 15.67 30.92 -10.65
N VAL A 3 16.19 31.25 -11.82
CA VAL A 3 17.44 30.73 -12.39
C VAL A 3 18.45 31.87 -12.41
N ASP A 4 19.72 31.56 -12.24
CA ASP A 4 20.78 32.56 -12.36
C ASP A 4 21.07 32.91 -13.83
N ASP A 5 22.03 33.83 -14.05
CA ASP A 5 22.44 34.27 -15.39
C ASP A 5 23.03 33.13 -16.27
N GLU A 6 23.19 31.92 -15.74
CA GLU A 6 23.67 30.71 -16.43
C GLU A 6 22.60 29.60 -16.55
N ASP A 7 21.33 29.90 -16.33
CA ASP A 7 20.20 28.95 -16.39
C ASP A 7 20.31 27.77 -15.39
N LEU A 8 21.09 27.95 -14.31
CA LEU A 8 21.17 26.96 -13.23
C LEU A 8 20.07 27.22 -12.18
N PRO A 9 19.44 26.15 -11.62
CA PRO A 9 18.49 26.32 -10.52
C PRO A 9 19.20 26.95 -9.33
N ILE A 10 18.71 28.10 -8.86
CA ILE A 10 19.21 28.69 -7.61
C ILE A 10 18.68 27.82 -6.46
N THR A 11 19.51 26.90 -5.95
CA THR A 11 19.25 26.31 -4.63
C THR A 11 19.52 27.38 -3.60
N THR A 12 18.48 27.97 -3.02
CA THR A 12 18.60 28.71 -1.77
C THR A 12 19.04 27.74 -0.68
N GLU A 13 20.34 27.50 -0.52
CA GLU A 13 20.88 26.82 0.63
C GLU A 13 20.49 27.63 1.87
N LYS A 14 19.59 27.09 2.71
CA LYS A 14 19.36 27.62 4.05
C LYS A 14 20.65 27.39 4.86
N HIS A 15 21.53 28.38 4.88
CA HIS A 15 22.78 28.30 5.63
C HIS A 15 22.51 28.27 7.14
N TRP A 16 22.59 27.08 7.75
CA TRP A 16 22.58 26.93 9.20
C TRP A 16 23.95 27.27 9.77
N TRP A 17 24.00 28.20 10.72
CA TRP A 17 25.18 28.39 11.55
C TRP A 17 25.32 27.24 12.54
N HIS A 18 26.54 26.73 12.73
CA HIS A 18 26.81 25.58 13.59
C HIS A 18 27.91 25.87 14.61
N ALA A 19 27.68 25.41 15.84
CA ALA A 19 28.72 25.32 16.86
C ALA A 19 28.59 24.05 17.71
N THR A 20 29.74 23.52 18.13
CA THR A 20 29.81 22.59 19.25
C THR A 20 30.02 23.40 20.53
N VAL A 21 29.14 23.23 21.50
CA VAL A 21 29.09 23.96 22.78
C VAL A 21 29.52 23.01 23.88
N PHE A 22 30.56 23.39 24.62
CA PHE A 22 31.14 22.65 25.73
C PHE A 22 30.70 23.26 27.06
N PHE A 23 30.49 22.42 28.07
CA PHE A 23 30.04 22.87 29.40
C PHE A 23 31.13 22.62 30.44
N PRO A 24 31.21 23.46 31.50
CA PRO A 24 32.32 23.42 32.46
C PRO A 24 32.54 22.05 33.13
N ASP A 25 31.47 21.29 33.36
CA ASP A 25 31.51 20.01 34.06
C ASP A 25 31.56 18.78 33.11
N GLY A 26 31.82 18.99 31.82
CA GLY A 26 31.88 17.92 30.81
C GLY A 26 30.53 17.32 30.42
N GLY A 27 29.42 17.91 30.89
CA GLY A 27 28.05 17.52 30.62
C GLY A 27 27.11 18.72 30.64
N VAL A 28 25.98 18.60 29.94
CA VAL A 28 24.96 19.66 29.90
C VAL A 28 24.12 19.60 31.18
N SER A 29 24.37 20.52 32.13
CA SER A 29 23.57 20.60 33.35
C SER A 29 22.16 21.13 33.05
N ALA A 30 21.17 20.74 33.85
CA ALA A 30 19.78 21.18 33.66
C ALA A 30 19.62 22.71 33.79
N GLU A 31 20.46 23.34 34.62
CA GLU A 31 20.50 24.80 34.77
C GLU A 31 21.10 25.46 33.54
N ALA A 32 22.25 24.98 33.06
CA ALA A 32 22.88 25.53 31.86
C ALA A 32 22.01 25.35 30.61
N ALA A 33 21.31 24.22 30.48
CA ALA A 33 20.37 23.97 29.39
C ALA A 33 19.17 24.94 29.42
N ARG A 34 18.58 25.21 30.59
CA ARG A 34 17.51 26.19 30.74
C ARG A 34 17.97 27.60 30.42
N THR A 35 19.13 28.01 30.93
CA THR A 35 19.70 29.34 30.67
C THR A 35 20.02 29.52 29.19
N LEU A 36 20.62 28.50 28.54
CA LEU A 36 20.89 28.52 27.10
C LEU A 36 19.59 28.57 26.28
N SER A 37 18.57 27.77 26.63
CA SER A 37 17.26 27.79 25.96
C SER A 37 16.59 29.17 26.06
N TYR A 38 16.64 29.80 27.25
CA TYR A 38 16.11 31.15 27.46
C TYR A 38 16.90 32.21 26.68
N ALA A 39 18.23 32.14 26.68
CA ALA A 39 19.08 33.08 25.96
C ALA A 39 18.85 33.01 24.44
N LEU A 40 18.61 31.82 23.89
CA LEU A 40 18.29 31.63 22.47
C LEU A 40 16.94 32.25 22.09
N GLY A 41 16.02 32.41 23.05
CA GLY A 41 14.77 33.16 22.88
C GLY A 41 13.93 32.65 21.70
N ASP A 42 13.52 33.58 20.83
CA ASP A 42 12.71 33.31 19.63
C ASP A 42 13.49 32.90 18.39
N ARG A 43 14.80 32.68 18.52
CA ARG A 43 15.61 32.17 17.41
C ARG A 43 15.10 30.79 17.00
N ARG A 44 15.08 30.55 15.69
CA ARG A 44 14.89 29.21 15.15
C ARG A 44 16.19 28.42 15.28
N PHE A 45 16.15 27.35 16.08
CA PHE A 45 17.33 26.54 16.37
C PHE A 45 16.99 25.07 16.56
N HIS A 46 17.94 24.21 16.25
CA HIS A 46 17.91 22.82 16.68
C HIS A 46 19.26 22.39 17.26
N PHE A 47 19.25 21.33 18.07
CA PHE A 47 20.45 20.86 18.74
C PHE A 47 20.52 19.33 18.76
N LEU A 48 21.67 18.79 19.16
CA LEU A 48 21.87 17.37 19.50
C LEU A 48 22.85 17.26 20.66
N HIS A 49 22.60 16.35 21.60
CA HIS A 49 23.61 15.94 22.58
C HIS A 49 24.69 15.11 21.91
N LYS A 50 25.96 15.50 22.07
CA LYS A 50 27.09 14.81 21.47
C LYS A 50 28.36 15.04 22.29
N ASP A 51 29.05 13.94 22.60
CA ASP A 51 30.39 13.92 23.23
C ASP A 51 30.49 14.80 24.50
N GLY A 52 29.46 14.78 25.35
CA GLY A 52 29.40 15.58 26.60
C GLY A 52 28.94 17.03 26.42
N GLY A 53 28.77 17.51 25.19
CA GLY A 53 28.31 18.85 24.86
C GLY A 53 27.02 18.87 24.02
N LEU A 54 26.77 20.02 23.38
CA LEU A 54 25.68 20.24 22.44
C LEU A 54 26.24 20.63 21.07
N ARG A 55 25.76 20.00 20.00
CA ARG A 55 25.89 20.58 18.66
C ARG A 55 24.68 21.48 18.42
N LEU A 56 24.86 22.78 18.45
CA LEU A 56 23.83 23.81 18.28
C LEU A 56 23.82 24.32 16.84
N ARG A 57 22.63 24.42 16.24
CA ARG A 57 22.41 25.00 14.91
C ARG A 57 21.36 26.09 14.97
N THR A 58 21.62 27.22 14.32
CA THR A 58 20.73 28.39 14.27
C THR A 58 20.71 29.00 12.87
N GLU A 59 19.61 29.63 12.47
CA GLU A 59 19.53 30.32 11.16
C GLU A 59 20.48 31.52 11.05
N HIS A 60 20.84 32.11 12.19
CA HIS A 60 21.77 33.23 12.27
C HIS A 60 22.82 32.96 13.35
N SER A 61 24.02 33.50 13.17
CA SER A 61 25.10 33.33 14.14
C SER A 61 24.66 33.63 15.59
N ALA A 62 25.00 32.70 16.49
CA ALA A 62 24.85 32.85 17.93
C ALA A 62 26.19 33.15 18.63
N THR A 63 27.23 33.54 17.89
CA THR A 63 28.58 33.79 18.42
C THR A 63 28.57 34.74 19.61
N ARG A 64 28.03 35.96 19.44
CA ARG A 64 27.95 36.95 20.54
C ARG A 64 27.17 36.45 21.76
N LEU A 65 26.15 35.63 21.53
CA LEU A 65 25.35 35.04 22.60
C LEU A 65 26.19 34.00 23.38
N LEU A 66 26.90 33.12 22.66
CA LEU A 66 27.76 32.12 23.30
C LEU A 66 28.96 32.77 24.01
N GLU A 67 29.54 33.84 23.48
CA GLU A 67 30.59 34.63 24.14
C GLU A 67 30.10 35.20 25.49
N THR A 68 28.88 35.75 25.53
CA THR A 68 28.25 36.19 26.78
C THR A 68 28.07 35.02 27.76
N LEU A 69 27.55 33.89 27.30
CA LEU A 69 27.33 32.72 28.15
C LEU A 69 28.64 32.09 28.66
N VAL A 70 29.73 32.21 27.91
CA VAL A 70 31.09 31.84 28.36
C VAL A 70 31.58 32.80 29.44
N ALA A 71 31.41 34.10 29.24
CA ALA A 71 31.78 35.10 30.25
C ALA A 71 30.99 34.91 31.57
N GLU A 72 29.72 34.51 31.47
CA GLU A 72 28.84 34.17 32.60
C GLU A 72 29.10 32.77 33.19
N ARG A 73 30.02 31.99 32.61
CA ARG A 73 30.35 30.60 32.99
C ARG A 73 29.17 29.62 32.92
N VAL A 74 28.14 29.94 32.13
CA VAL A 74 27.04 29.03 31.80
C VAL A 74 27.50 28.00 30.77
N VAL A 75 28.28 28.46 29.79
CA VAL A 75 28.99 27.65 28.79
C VAL A 75 30.48 27.68 29.13
N GLY A 76 31.18 26.56 28.93
CA GLY A 76 32.62 26.48 29.17
C GLY A 76 33.43 27.03 28.00
N ASP A 77 33.12 26.58 26.79
CA ASP A 77 33.74 27.01 25.54
C ASP A 77 32.83 26.66 24.35
N TRP A 78 33.11 27.16 23.16
CA TRP A 78 32.44 26.73 21.93
C TRP A 78 33.36 26.78 20.72
N ALA A 79 33.13 25.87 19.78
CA ALA A 79 33.86 25.80 18.52
C ALA A 79 32.88 25.88 17.34
N GLY A 80 33.10 26.83 16.43
CA GLY A 80 32.35 26.91 15.17
C GLY A 80 32.67 25.75 14.23
N GLY A 81 31.73 25.41 13.35
CA GLY A 81 31.93 24.37 12.34
C GLY A 81 31.01 24.54 11.14
N VAL A 82 31.17 23.65 10.16
CA VAL A 82 30.28 23.56 8.99
C VAL A 82 29.14 22.60 9.31
N TYR A 83 27.91 23.00 9.01
CA TYR A 83 26.78 22.09 9.10
C TYR A 83 26.62 21.30 7.80
N GLU A 84 26.81 19.99 7.90
CA GLU A 84 26.46 19.05 6.84
C GLU A 84 25.21 18.27 7.28
N PRO A 85 24.04 18.56 6.68
CA PRO A 85 22.81 17.83 7.02
C PRO A 85 22.89 16.36 6.59
N GLU A 86 22.30 15.47 7.37
CA GLU A 86 22.14 14.06 7.02
C GLU A 86 21.00 13.85 5.99
N VAL A 87 21.07 14.55 4.85
CA VAL A 87 20.04 14.63 3.80
C VAL A 87 19.53 13.24 3.42
N GLU A 88 20.43 12.33 3.06
CA GLU A 88 20.06 10.97 2.69
C GLU A 88 19.38 10.22 3.83
N ALA A 89 19.85 10.38 5.07
CA ALA A 89 19.29 9.66 6.20
C ALA A 89 17.84 10.08 6.49
N PHE A 90 17.52 11.35 6.24
CA PHE A 90 16.18 11.90 6.35
C PHE A 90 15.34 11.77 5.07
N GLY A 91 15.84 11.08 4.05
CA GLY A 91 15.08 10.75 2.85
C GLY A 91 15.09 11.84 1.79
N GLY A 92 16.16 12.64 1.69
CA GLY A 92 16.31 13.67 0.67
C GLY A 92 16.12 15.09 1.21
N PRO A 93 16.26 16.12 0.34
CA PRO A 93 16.22 17.54 0.71
C PRO A 93 14.93 17.95 1.44
N ASP A 94 13.77 17.49 0.96
CA ASP A 94 12.49 17.83 1.60
C ASP A 94 12.31 17.11 2.94
N GLY A 95 12.84 15.90 3.06
CA GLY A 95 12.79 15.11 4.29
C GLY A 95 13.64 15.73 5.41
N ILE A 96 14.83 16.25 5.09
CA ILE A 96 15.65 16.98 6.07
C ILE A 96 15.02 18.33 6.45
N ASP A 97 14.37 19.02 5.52
CA ASP A 97 13.66 20.27 5.80
C ASP A 97 12.52 20.05 6.81
N ILE A 98 11.75 18.96 6.66
CA ILE A 98 10.75 18.55 7.67
C ILE A 98 11.41 18.27 9.02
N ALA A 99 12.55 17.58 9.02
CA ALA A 99 13.29 17.31 10.25
C ALA A 99 13.72 18.60 10.94
N HIS A 100 14.20 19.60 10.19
CA HIS A 100 14.52 20.92 10.73
C HIS A 100 13.30 21.63 11.30
N ASP A 101 12.17 21.63 10.60
CA ASP A 101 10.92 22.24 11.07
C ASP A 101 10.48 21.67 12.43
N VAL A 102 10.33 20.34 12.51
CA VAL A 102 9.85 19.67 13.73
C VAL A 102 10.84 19.80 14.87
N PHE A 103 12.13 19.70 14.59
CA PHE A 103 13.15 19.84 15.63
C PHE A 103 13.27 21.29 16.11
N CYS A 104 13.05 22.29 15.25
CA CYS A 104 12.99 23.67 15.70
C CYS A 104 11.79 23.95 16.60
N ALA A 105 10.61 23.48 16.19
CA ALA A 105 9.39 23.62 16.99
C ALA A 105 9.52 22.98 18.38
N ASP A 106 10.29 21.89 18.48
CA ASP A 106 10.49 21.14 19.71
C ASP A 106 11.67 21.64 20.58
N SER A 107 12.69 22.29 19.99
CA SER A 107 13.99 22.50 20.64
C SER A 107 13.97 23.36 21.89
N ARG A 108 13.12 24.39 21.95
CA ARG A 108 13.04 25.24 23.14
C ARG A 108 12.63 24.45 24.38
N ALA A 109 11.57 23.65 24.24
CA ALA A 109 11.05 22.80 25.30
C ALA A 109 12.01 21.64 25.60
N ALA A 110 12.48 20.93 24.57
CA ALA A 110 13.39 19.80 24.74
C ALA A 110 14.69 20.18 25.45
N LEU A 111 15.27 21.35 25.16
CA LEU A 111 16.47 21.83 25.83
C LEU A 111 16.20 22.29 27.27
N ALA A 112 15.09 22.99 27.51
CA ALA A 112 14.72 23.41 28.88
C ALA A 112 14.39 22.21 29.79
N GLU A 113 13.93 21.11 29.19
CA GLU A 113 13.60 19.84 29.84
C GLU A 113 14.82 18.93 30.06
N THR A 114 16.04 19.31 29.65
CA THR A 114 17.24 18.49 29.86
C THR A 114 17.39 18.12 31.34
N GLY A 115 17.53 16.81 31.61
CA GLY A 115 17.65 16.27 32.97
C GLY A 115 16.33 16.15 33.74
N SER A 116 15.19 16.56 33.16
CA SER A 116 13.88 16.34 33.78
C SER A 116 13.42 14.87 33.63
N PRO A 117 12.74 14.30 34.66
CA PRO A 117 12.16 12.97 34.54
C PRO A 117 11.15 12.87 33.39
N GLY A 118 10.99 11.70 32.81
CA GLY A 118 9.94 11.42 31.82
C GLY A 118 10.28 11.77 30.36
N ALA A 119 11.55 12.09 30.06
CA ALA A 119 11.99 12.46 28.70
C ALA A 119 11.73 11.33 27.68
N ARG A 120 11.93 10.08 28.08
CA ARG A 120 11.63 8.88 27.29
C ARG A 120 10.14 8.78 26.99
N GLU A 121 9.30 8.90 28.01
CA GLU A 121 7.84 8.79 27.89
C GLU A 121 7.26 9.90 27.01
N ARG A 122 7.74 11.14 27.17
CA ARG A 122 7.36 12.27 26.29
C ARG A 122 7.77 12.01 24.84
N SER A 123 8.96 11.47 24.62
CA SER A 123 9.42 11.11 23.27
C SER A 123 8.52 10.05 22.64
N VAL A 124 8.11 9.02 23.40
CA VAL A 124 7.18 8.00 22.90
C VAL A 124 5.84 8.62 22.52
N LEU A 125 5.28 9.51 23.34
CA LEU A 125 4.01 10.19 23.02
C LEU A 125 4.10 10.99 21.71
N LEU A 126 5.16 11.78 21.52
CA LEU A 126 5.38 12.58 20.31
C LEU A 126 5.59 11.70 19.08
N LEU A 127 6.40 10.64 19.20
CA LEU A 127 6.66 9.71 18.10
C LEU A 127 5.43 8.86 17.74
N SER A 128 4.59 8.51 18.72
CA SER A 128 3.31 7.85 18.46
C SER A 128 2.31 8.77 17.77
N ALA A 129 2.29 10.07 18.09
CA ALA A 129 1.50 11.05 17.35
C ALA A 129 1.99 11.20 15.90
N MET A 130 3.31 11.34 15.69
CA MET A 130 3.94 11.39 14.36
C MET A 130 3.65 10.12 13.53
N ASN A 131 3.81 8.92 14.10
CA ASN A 131 3.56 7.67 13.39
C ASN A 131 2.08 7.52 12.99
N ARG A 132 1.14 7.95 13.85
CA ARG A 132 -0.29 7.96 13.51
C ARG A 132 -0.60 8.94 12.39
N ALA A 133 -0.03 10.14 12.45
CA ALA A 133 -0.22 11.15 11.42
C ALA A 133 0.42 10.73 10.08
N ALA A 134 1.48 9.92 10.12
CA ALA A 134 2.07 9.28 8.95
C ALA A 134 1.23 8.11 8.40
N GLY A 135 0.07 7.80 9.02
CA GLY A 135 -0.85 6.77 8.55
C GLY A 135 -0.41 5.33 8.80
N LEU A 136 0.61 5.12 9.65
CA LEU A 136 1.15 3.78 9.87
C LEU A 136 0.17 2.90 10.65
N ASP A 137 0.01 1.67 10.18
CA ASP A 137 -0.69 0.64 10.92
C ASP A 137 0.18 0.05 12.07
N PRO A 138 -0.38 -0.77 12.97
CA PRO A 138 0.37 -1.30 14.11
C PRO A 138 1.64 -2.08 13.72
N PHE A 139 1.61 -2.85 12.62
CA PHE A 139 2.75 -3.63 12.16
C PHE A 139 3.84 -2.72 11.57
N GLU A 140 3.43 -1.70 10.83
CA GLU A 140 4.33 -0.69 10.30
C GLU A 140 5.00 0.13 11.40
N VAL A 141 4.26 0.47 12.46
CA VAL A 141 4.81 1.07 13.69
C VAL A 141 5.80 0.11 14.36
N GLY A 142 5.49 -1.19 14.40
CA GLY A 142 6.39 -2.23 14.89
C GLY A 142 7.71 -2.29 14.11
N ASP A 143 7.65 -2.11 12.79
CA ASP A 143 8.81 -2.04 11.91
C ASP A 143 9.67 -0.78 12.14
N VAL A 144 9.05 0.37 12.41
CA VAL A 144 9.78 1.58 12.83
C VAL A 144 10.57 1.30 14.11
N TRP A 145 9.94 0.72 15.13
CA TRP A 145 10.62 0.35 16.37
C TRP A 145 11.71 -0.70 16.16
N ALA A 146 11.49 -1.69 15.29
CA ALA A 146 12.50 -2.69 14.94
C ALA A 146 13.74 -2.05 14.30
N ARG A 147 13.56 -1.09 13.38
CA ARG A 147 14.66 -0.37 12.72
C ARG A 147 15.47 0.49 13.70
N ILE A 148 14.83 1.08 14.71
CA ILE A 148 15.54 1.75 15.81
C ILE A 148 16.37 0.72 16.59
N GLY A 149 15.78 -0.45 16.89
CA GLY A 149 16.45 -1.54 17.60
C GLY A 149 17.72 -2.05 16.90
N VAL A 150 17.73 -2.15 15.57
CA VAL A 150 18.90 -2.56 14.77
C VAL A 150 20.09 -1.61 14.98
N LEU A 151 19.84 -0.32 15.21
CA LEU A 151 20.86 0.71 15.43
C LEU A 151 21.25 0.85 16.90
N ARG A 152 20.81 -0.07 17.77
CA ARG A 152 21.02 0.02 19.22
C ARG A 152 21.62 -1.27 19.78
N PRO A 153 22.25 -1.21 20.97
CA PRO A 153 22.79 -2.41 21.61
C PRO A 153 21.70 -3.46 21.87
N PRO A 154 22.04 -4.76 21.89
CA PRO A 154 21.11 -5.82 22.24
C PRO A 154 20.47 -5.60 23.61
N VAL A 155 19.18 -5.91 23.73
CA VAL A 155 18.43 -5.78 24.97
C VAL A 155 18.18 -7.16 25.57
N THR A 156 18.50 -7.31 26.85
CA THR A 156 18.04 -8.45 27.65
C THR A 156 16.65 -8.16 28.18
N ALA A 157 15.66 -8.94 27.75
CA ALA A 157 14.27 -8.72 28.15
C ALA A 157 14.09 -8.95 29.67
N PRO A 158 13.36 -8.06 30.38
CA PRO A 158 12.94 -8.35 31.75
C PRO A 158 12.01 -9.58 31.78
N ALA A 159 12.06 -10.37 32.85
CA ALA A 159 11.23 -11.57 33.03
C ALA A 159 10.02 -11.33 33.95
N GLY A 160 8.98 -12.14 33.79
CA GLY A 160 7.79 -12.18 34.67
C GLY A 160 7.05 -10.83 34.78
N ALA A 161 6.56 -10.51 35.98
CA ALA A 161 5.71 -9.35 36.25
C ALA A 161 6.34 -7.99 35.88
N SER A 162 7.67 -7.88 35.84
CA SER A 162 8.33 -6.64 35.42
C SER A 162 8.18 -6.39 33.91
N ARG A 163 8.13 -7.46 33.11
CA ARG A 163 7.89 -7.37 31.67
C ARG A 163 6.47 -6.89 31.38
N GLU A 164 5.49 -7.49 32.06
CA GLU A 164 4.08 -7.17 31.90
C GLU A 164 3.78 -5.71 32.24
N ARG A 165 4.32 -5.20 33.37
CA ARG A 165 4.18 -3.78 33.73
C ARG A 165 4.76 -2.84 32.66
N ALA A 166 5.93 -3.18 32.12
CA ALA A 166 6.58 -2.37 31.10
C ALA A 166 5.80 -2.37 29.77
N ILE A 167 5.27 -3.54 29.35
CA ILE A 167 4.40 -3.66 28.18
C ILE A 167 3.12 -2.83 28.37
N THR A 168 2.44 -2.95 29.52
CA THR A 168 1.23 -2.17 29.82
C THR A 168 1.50 -0.67 29.81
N ALA A 169 2.61 -0.23 30.40
CA ALA A 169 2.99 1.18 30.39
C ALA A 169 3.27 1.69 28.97
N MET A 170 4.02 0.93 28.17
CA MET A 170 4.33 1.28 26.78
C MET A 170 3.07 1.31 25.91
N ARG A 171 2.14 0.35 26.09
CA ARG A 171 0.84 0.34 25.40
C ARG A 171 0.03 1.59 25.69
N ARG A 172 -0.03 2.01 26.96
CA ARG A 172 -0.70 3.27 27.34
C ARG A 172 -0.09 4.48 26.65
N LEU A 173 1.25 4.58 26.63
CA LEU A 173 1.94 5.69 25.97
C LEU A 173 1.71 5.69 24.46
N MET A 174 1.80 4.54 23.81
CA MET A 174 1.64 4.43 22.36
C MET A 174 0.22 4.75 21.89
N ASN A 175 -0.79 4.45 22.71
CA ASN A 175 -2.19 4.66 22.36
C ASN A 175 -2.78 5.97 22.90
N ALA A 176 -2.10 6.66 23.82
CA ALA A 176 -2.60 7.91 24.38
C ALA A 176 -2.73 9.01 23.29
N ASP A 177 -3.80 9.80 23.42
CA ASP A 177 -3.88 11.11 22.77
C ASP A 177 -2.84 12.02 23.45
N ALA A 178 -1.71 12.21 22.78
CA ALA A 178 -0.60 12.98 23.31
C ALA A 178 -1.03 14.40 23.67
N ALA A 179 -1.93 15.03 22.91
CA ALA A 179 -2.41 16.39 23.17
C ALA A 179 -3.21 16.51 24.48
N ARG A 180 -3.76 15.40 24.99
CA ARG A 180 -4.54 15.35 26.25
C ARG A 180 -3.72 14.91 27.46
N ARG A 181 -2.39 14.96 27.38
CA ARG A 181 -1.52 14.63 28.50
C ARG A 181 -1.88 15.48 29.74
N PRO A 182 -2.14 14.86 30.91
CA PRO A 182 -2.36 15.60 32.16
C PRO A 182 -1.12 16.40 32.56
N ASP A 183 -1.35 17.56 33.19
CA ASP A 183 -0.28 18.45 33.69
C ASP A 183 0.78 18.78 32.62
N ALA A 184 0.32 18.95 31.39
CA ALA A 184 1.18 19.32 30.27
C ALA A 184 1.74 20.74 30.46
N GLN A 185 3.03 20.87 30.19
CA GLN A 185 3.71 22.15 30.17
C GLN A 185 3.16 23.06 29.05
N PRO A 186 3.23 24.38 29.21
CA PRO A 186 2.88 25.31 28.14
C PRO A 186 3.63 24.98 26.84
N GLY A 187 2.94 25.05 25.69
CA GLY A 187 3.53 24.70 24.40
C GLY A 187 3.46 23.21 24.03
N TRP A 188 2.92 22.34 24.91
CA TRP A 188 2.89 20.90 24.64
C TRP A 188 1.99 20.51 23.46
N VAL A 189 0.82 21.14 23.30
CA VAL A 189 -0.10 20.84 22.20
C VAL A 189 0.54 21.22 20.87
N GLU A 190 1.22 22.37 20.84
CA GLU A 190 1.96 22.87 19.69
C GLU A 190 3.10 21.92 19.29
N ARG A 191 3.78 21.32 20.28
CA ARG A 191 4.78 20.26 20.02
C ARG A 191 4.14 19.02 19.41
N VAL A 192 3.01 18.57 19.95
CA VAL A 192 2.29 17.41 19.39
C VAL A 192 1.88 17.69 17.95
N THR A 193 1.31 18.86 17.68
CA THR A 193 0.93 19.29 16.33
C THR A 193 2.12 19.35 15.38
N ALA A 194 3.29 19.83 15.81
CA ALA A 194 4.49 19.83 14.97
C ALA A 194 4.95 18.41 14.59
N PHE A 195 4.85 17.45 15.52
CA PHE A 195 5.16 16.04 15.23
C PHE A 195 4.10 15.39 14.32
N GLU A 196 2.83 15.73 14.50
CA GLU A 196 1.75 15.26 13.62
C GLU A 196 1.91 15.83 12.19
N ASP A 197 2.16 17.14 12.06
CA ASP A 197 2.43 17.78 10.77
C ASP A 197 3.62 17.13 10.05
N ALA A 198 4.72 16.92 10.77
CA ALA A 198 5.89 16.25 10.22
C ALA A 198 5.58 14.81 9.78
N GLY A 199 4.81 14.05 10.56
CA GLY A 199 4.37 12.70 10.18
C GLY A 199 3.54 12.71 8.90
N GLY A 200 2.56 13.60 8.80
CA GLY A 200 1.72 13.75 7.61
C GLY A 200 2.49 14.20 6.37
N ARG A 201 3.41 15.16 6.52
CA ARG A 201 4.27 15.64 5.43
C ARG A 201 5.25 14.55 4.95
N LEU A 202 5.85 13.77 5.85
CA LEU A 202 6.70 12.64 5.46
C LEU A 202 5.91 11.56 4.73
N ALA A 203 4.69 11.24 5.17
CA ALA A 203 3.83 10.30 4.46
C ALA A 203 3.45 10.79 3.07
N ARG A 204 3.24 12.10 2.90
CA ARG A 204 3.03 12.73 1.60
C ARG A 204 4.26 12.60 0.70
N LEU A 205 5.44 13.01 1.17
CA LEU A 205 6.69 12.81 0.41
C LEU A 205 6.92 11.35 0.02
N ALA A 206 6.56 10.40 0.89
CA ALA A 206 6.67 8.97 0.60
C ALA A 206 5.69 8.54 -0.50
N ALA A 207 4.43 8.98 -0.42
CA ALA A 207 3.41 8.67 -1.41
C ALA A 207 3.69 9.31 -2.79
N ASP A 208 4.38 10.46 -2.76
CA ASP A 208 4.77 11.21 -3.95
C ASP A 208 6.11 10.73 -4.53
N GLY A 209 6.74 9.72 -3.91
CA GLY A 209 8.02 9.16 -4.37
C GLY A 209 9.22 10.09 -4.18
N GLN A 210 9.06 11.16 -3.40
CA GLN A 210 10.08 12.18 -3.16
C GLN A 210 11.07 11.79 -2.06
N LEU A 211 10.74 10.78 -1.23
CA LEU A 211 11.70 10.25 -0.26
C LEU A 211 12.71 9.33 -0.92
N THR A 212 14.01 9.62 -0.76
CA THR A 212 15.10 8.73 -1.20
C THR A 212 15.23 7.46 -0.37
N ARG A 213 14.50 7.38 0.76
CA ARG A 213 14.41 6.21 1.65
C ARG A 213 12.96 5.95 2.04
N GLY A 214 12.60 4.67 2.18
CA GLY A 214 11.24 4.31 2.59
C GLY A 214 10.80 4.96 3.92
N LEU A 215 9.55 5.40 3.98
CA LEU A 215 8.93 6.17 5.08
C LEU A 215 9.30 5.66 6.49
N ARG A 216 9.16 4.35 6.71
CA ARG A 216 9.45 3.72 8.01
C ARG A 216 10.92 3.84 8.43
N ALA A 217 11.86 3.93 7.48
CA ALA A 217 13.29 4.14 7.77
C ALA A 217 13.57 5.61 8.12
N VAL A 218 12.89 6.54 7.45
CA VAL A 218 12.97 7.99 7.75
C VAL A 218 12.35 8.30 9.11
N LEU A 219 11.20 7.72 9.44
CA LEU A 219 10.55 7.84 10.76
C LEU A 219 11.41 7.24 11.89
N ALA A 220 12.06 6.10 11.64
CA ALA A 220 13.01 5.55 12.60
C ALA A 220 14.20 6.50 12.85
N HIS A 221 14.64 7.24 11.82
CA HIS A 221 15.69 8.24 11.97
C HIS A 221 15.23 9.47 12.77
N HIS A 222 14.00 9.96 12.54
CA HIS A 222 13.37 10.99 13.36
C HIS A 222 13.25 10.57 14.84
N ALA A 223 12.88 9.32 15.09
CA ALA A 223 12.81 8.77 16.44
C ALA A 223 14.16 8.78 17.15
N ILE A 224 15.23 8.38 16.45
CA ILE A 224 16.59 8.40 16.99
C ILE A 224 17.01 9.82 17.37
N PHE A 225 16.78 10.80 16.48
CA PHE A 225 17.13 12.19 16.75
C PHE A 225 16.29 12.77 17.89
N THR A 226 15.00 12.46 17.96
CA THR A 226 14.12 12.88 19.06
C THR A 226 14.63 12.36 20.40
N LEU A 227 14.99 11.07 20.48
CA LEU A 227 15.52 10.47 21.70
C LEU A 227 16.90 11.02 22.08
N ASN A 228 17.78 11.26 21.10
CA ASN A 228 19.09 11.87 21.32
C ASN A 228 18.97 13.31 21.83
N ARG A 229 18.03 14.09 21.28
CA ARG A 229 17.74 15.47 21.69
C ARG A 229 17.15 15.55 23.09
N ALA A 230 16.31 14.58 23.44
CA ALA A 230 15.76 14.44 24.79
C ALA A 230 16.77 13.90 25.82
N GLY A 231 18.01 13.56 25.40
CA GLY A 231 19.05 13.04 26.28
C GLY A 231 18.81 11.62 26.77
N VAL A 232 17.96 10.84 26.09
CA VAL A 232 17.65 9.46 26.48
C VAL A 232 18.89 8.58 26.25
N PRO A 233 19.42 7.87 27.26
CA PRO A 233 20.60 7.03 27.10
C PRO A 233 20.42 5.92 26.05
N VAL A 234 21.48 5.58 25.31
CA VAL A 234 21.43 4.59 24.22
C VAL A 234 20.82 3.23 24.63
N HIS A 235 21.08 2.77 25.86
CA HIS A 235 20.51 1.52 26.39
C HIS A 235 19.01 1.66 26.71
N GLU A 236 18.55 2.83 27.16
CA GLU A 236 17.13 3.11 27.33
C GLU A 236 16.42 3.25 25.99
N GLN A 237 17.07 3.83 24.98
CA GLN A 237 16.54 3.85 23.62
C GLN A 237 16.38 2.42 23.08
N ALA A 238 17.35 1.55 23.32
CA ALA A 238 17.28 0.13 22.97
C ALA A 238 16.08 -0.55 23.65
N ALA A 239 15.93 -0.36 24.96
CA ALA A 239 14.81 -0.91 25.73
C ALA A 239 13.45 -0.37 25.26
N THR A 240 13.39 0.92 24.89
CA THR A 240 12.18 1.57 24.36
C THR A 240 11.80 0.99 23.00
N ALA A 241 12.77 0.82 22.10
CA ALA A 241 12.56 0.21 20.80
C ALA A 241 12.11 -1.25 20.93
N TRP A 242 12.70 -2.00 21.85
CA TRP A 242 12.26 -3.36 22.16
C TRP A 242 10.82 -3.38 22.68
N LEU A 243 10.46 -2.55 23.66
CA LEU A 243 9.10 -2.47 24.21
C LEU A 243 8.08 -2.02 23.16
N GLY A 244 8.40 -1.00 22.37
CA GLY A 244 7.54 -0.49 21.31
C GLY A 244 7.25 -1.54 20.25
N ARG A 245 8.27 -2.31 19.86
CA ARG A 245 8.12 -3.46 18.97
C ARG A 245 7.19 -4.53 19.58
N GLN A 246 7.38 -4.89 20.84
CA GLN A 246 6.55 -5.91 21.51
C GLN A 246 5.08 -5.48 21.58
N VAL A 247 4.82 -4.19 21.87
CA VAL A 247 3.46 -3.65 21.97
C VAL A 247 2.80 -3.50 20.61
N ALA A 248 3.55 -3.05 19.61
CA ALA A 248 3.06 -2.87 18.24
C ALA A 248 2.58 -4.20 17.62
N PHE A 249 3.29 -5.29 17.91
CA PHE A 249 2.99 -6.64 17.42
C PHE A 249 2.16 -7.51 18.38
N ALA A 250 1.63 -6.95 19.48
CA ALA A 250 0.77 -7.69 20.42
C ALA A 250 -0.70 -7.63 19.99
N ASP A 251 -1.44 -8.74 20.18
CA ASP A 251 -2.89 -8.81 19.98
C ASP A 251 -3.62 -7.74 20.81
N ARG A 252 -4.58 -7.03 20.19
CA ARG A 252 -5.35 -5.93 20.80
C ARG A 252 -6.66 -6.46 21.37
N ASP A 253 -6.97 -6.12 22.62
CA ASP A 253 -8.31 -6.26 23.19
C ASP A 253 -9.19 -5.05 22.78
N GLU A 254 -10.50 -5.26 22.59
CA GLU A 254 -11.48 -4.25 22.13
C GLU A 254 -11.58 -3.00 23.04
N SER A 255 -11.04 -3.05 24.26
CA SER A 255 -11.10 -1.94 25.23
C SER A 255 -9.99 -0.88 25.10
N ASP A 256 -9.03 -1.06 24.19
CA ASP A 256 -7.83 -0.23 24.07
C ASP A 256 -7.93 0.96 23.07
N VAL A 257 -9.14 1.39 22.69
CA VAL A 257 -9.36 2.42 21.66
C VAL A 257 -9.36 3.85 22.23
N SER A 258 -8.37 4.67 21.84
CA SER A 258 -8.34 6.12 22.08
C SER A 258 -9.29 6.89 21.14
N THR A 259 -9.93 7.95 21.67
CA THR A 259 -11.09 8.66 21.09
C THR A 259 -10.77 9.78 20.09
N ARG A 260 -9.59 9.79 19.46
CA ARG A 260 -9.30 10.66 18.30
C ARG A 260 -8.66 9.85 17.17
N ARG A 261 -9.46 9.53 16.15
CA ARG A 261 -8.98 9.18 14.81
C ARG A 261 -8.84 10.48 14.03
N HIS A 262 -7.61 10.87 13.68
CA HIS A 262 -7.41 11.79 12.57
C HIS A 262 -7.72 11.01 11.28
N THR A 263 -8.69 11.49 10.53
CA THR A 263 -9.12 10.96 9.24
C THR A 263 -8.10 11.30 8.17
N ALA A 264 -7.14 10.40 7.96
CA ALA A 264 -6.37 10.29 6.73
C ALA A 264 -6.45 8.82 6.29
N PRO A 265 -6.96 8.50 5.10
CA PRO A 265 -7.13 7.11 4.71
C PRO A 265 -5.85 6.56 4.05
N ALA A 266 -5.33 5.47 4.60
CA ALA A 266 -4.43 4.57 3.89
C ALA A 266 -5.19 3.85 2.76
N PRO A 267 -4.54 3.51 1.64
CA PRO A 267 -5.16 2.73 0.57
C PRO A 267 -5.44 1.30 1.07
N SER A 268 -6.68 1.05 1.47
CA SER A 268 -7.18 -0.28 1.84
C SER A 268 -7.68 -0.98 0.58
N PHE A 269 -6.90 -1.93 0.06
CA PHE A 269 -7.49 -3.12 -0.56
C PHE A 269 -8.21 -3.87 0.56
N THR A 270 -9.43 -4.35 0.29
CA THR A 270 -10.36 -4.96 1.26
C THR A 270 -9.65 -5.78 2.33
N ARG A 271 -9.44 -5.16 3.50
CA ARG A 271 -8.78 -5.76 4.67
C ARG A 271 -9.74 -6.75 5.32
N MET A 272 -9.66 -8.03 4.97
CA MET A 272 -10.16 -9.10 5.83
C MET A 272 -9.15 -9.28 6.96
N GLU A 273 -9.38 -8.56 8.06
CA GLU A 273 -8.59 -8.67 9.27
C GLU A 273 -8.87 -10.05 9.91
N SER A 274 -7.95 -10.99 9.69
CA SER A 274 -7.95 -12.25 10.42
C SER A 274 -6.95 -12.17 11.57
N THR A 275 -7.47 -12.25 12.79
CA THR A 275 -6.70 -12.63 13.97
C THR A 275 -6.13 -14.03 13.77
N LEU A 276 -4.80 -14.12 13.71
CA LEU A 276 -4.09 -15.40 13.79
C LEU A 276 -4.03 -15.83 15.26
N PRO A 277 -4.23 -17.12 15.59
CA PRO A 277 -3.92 -17.62 16.92
C PRO A 277 -2.42 -17.42 17.24
N PRO A 278 -2.01 -17.43 18.53
CA PRO A 278 -0.62 -17.25 18.97
C PRO A 278 0.34 -18.38 18.55
N ALA A 279 -0.01 -19.19 17.56
CA ALA A 279 0.78 -20.26 16.96
C ALA A 279 2.13 -19.78 16.39
N THR A 280 3.24 -20.36 16.86
CA THR A 280 4.59 -20.16 16.30
C THR A 280 5.03 -21.32 15.40
N ASP A 281 4.22 -22.37 15.29
CA ASP A 281 4.48 -23.52 14.43
C ASP A 281 4.00 -23.23 12.99
N PRO A 282 4.88 -23.36 11.97
CA PRO A 282 4.48 -23.28 10.56
C PRO A 282 3.31 -24.16 10.15
N ALA A 283 3.10 -25.30 10.81
CA ALA A 283 1.98 -26.21 10.53
C ALA A 283 0.65 -25.63 11.05
N GLU A 284 0.63 -25.11 12.27
CA GLU A 284 -0.56 -24.47 12.85
C GLU A 284 -0.98 -23.22 12.07
N LEU A 285 -0.03 -22.39 11.66
CA LEU A 285 -0.30 -21.19 10.84
C LEU A 285 -0.86 -21.56 9.47
N ARG A 286 -0.35 -22.65 8.88
CA ARG A 286 -0.85 -23.18 7.61
C ARG A 286 -2.28 -23.71 7.74
N GLU A 287 -2.55 -24.51 8.76
CA GLU A 287 -3.91 -24.99 9.04
C GLU A 287 -4.88 -23.84 9.32
N ALA A 288 -4.46 -22.83 10.10
CA ALA A 288 -5.28 -21.65 10.36
C ALA A 288 -5.61 -20.89 9.07
N LEU A 289 -4.64 -20.69 8.18
CA LEU A 289 -4.89 -20.09 6.86
C LEU A 289 -5.88 -20.93 6.04
N VAL A 290 -5.65 -22.23 5.94
CA VAL A 290 -6.52 -23.14 5.19
C VAL A 290 -7.95 -23.10 5.71
N ASN A 291 -8.14 -23.19 7.03
CA ASN A 291 -9.48 -23.17 7.62
C ASN A 291 -10.21 -21.87 7.30
N ARG A 292 -9.53 -20.71 7.37
CA ARG A 292 -10.16 -19.44 6.97
C ARG A 292 -10.54 -19.39 5.51
N LEU A 293 -9.69 -19.92 4.63
CA LEU A 293 -10.00 -19.99 3.20
C LEU A 293 -11.16 -20.94 2.91
N VAL A 294 -11.34 -21.99 3.72
CA VAL A 294 -12.52 -22.87 3.66
C VAL A 294 -13.76 -22.14 4.17
N ASP A 295 -13.68 -21.51 5.34
CA ASP A 295 -14.81 -20.83 5.99
C ASP A 295 -15.33 -19.64 5.15
N SER A 296 -14.44 -18.93 4.47
CA SER A 296 -14.77 -17.85 3.52
C SER A 296 -15.21 -18.36 2.14
N GLY A 297 -15.15 -19.68 1.91
CA GLY A 297 -15.57 -20.29 0.65
C GLY A 297 -14.59 -20.12 -0.52
N HIS A 298 -13.35 -19.67 -0.30
CA HIS A 298 -12.30 -19.65 -1.34
C HIS A 298 -11.75 -21.04 -1.63
N LEU A 299 -11.66 -21.91 -0.63
CA LEU A 299 -11.30 -23.32 -0.76
C LEU A 299 -12.55 -24.19 -0.59
N ARG A 300 -12.91 -24.93 -1.64
CA ARG A 300 -14.17 -25.71 -1.68
C ARG A 300 -13.94 -27.20 -1.89
N THR A 301 -12.93 -27.55 -2.67
CA THR A 301 -12.66 -28.94 -3.08
C THR A 301 -11.60 -29.59 -2.19
N SER A 302 -11.84 -30.85 -1.79
CA SER A 302 -10.95 -31.58 -0.88
C SER A 302 -9.52 -31.73 -1.40
N ALA A 303 -9.37 -31.92 -2.71
CA ALA A 303 -8.06 -31.99 -3.36
C ALA A 303 -7.26 -30.68 -3.23
N VAL A 304 -7.89 -29.53 -3.46
CA VAL A 304 -7.25 -28.21 -3.34
C VAL A 304 -6.95 -27.87 -1.89
N VAL A 305 -7.88 -28.19 -0.96
CA VAL A 305 -7.63 -28.08 0.49
C VAL A 305 -6.39 -28.88 0.90
N SER A 306 -6.29 -30.14 0.45
CA SER A 306 -5.11 -30.98 0.74
C SER A 306 -3.83 -30.38 0.16
N ALA A 307 -3.87 -29.87 -1.07
CA ALA A 307 -2.70 -29.25 -1.70
C ALA A 307 -2.19 -28.05 -0.89
N PHE A 308 -3.09 -27.20 -0.38
CA PHE A 308 -2.71 -26.09 0.50
C PHE A 308 -2.18 -26.56 1.87
N ARG A 309 -2.77 -27.59 2.48
CA ARG A 309 -2.29 -28.17 3.75
C ARG A 309 -0.91 -28.82 3.63
N ASP A 310 -0.59 -29.37 2.46
CA ASP A 310 0.70 -30.02 2.22
C ASP A 310 1.79 -29.03 1.81
N THR A 311 1.41 -27.86 1.29
CA THR A 311 2.37 -26.91 0.70
C THR A 311 2.78 -25.84 1.71
N GLU A 312 4.04 -25.91 2.13
CA GLU A 312 4.66 -24.97 3.06
C GLU A 312 4.95 -23.60 2.41
N ARG A 313 3.94 -22.72 2.33
CA ARG A 313 4.04 -21.38 1.69
C ARG A 313 5.29 -20.59 2.11
N HIS A 314 5.63 -20.61 3.40
CA HIS A 314 6.80 -19.93 3.95
C HIS A 314 8.15 -20.36 3.33
N ARG A 315 8.27 -21.59 2.81
CA ARG A 315 9.49 -22.05 2.11
C ARG A 315 9.69 -21.38 0.75
N PHE A 316 8.62 -20.87 0.16
CA PHE A 316 8.66 -20.12 -1.10
C PHE A 316 8.90 -18.61 -0.88
N LEU A 317 8.99 -18.16 0.38
CA LEU A 317 9.17 -16.75 0.76
C LEU A 317 10.36 -16.57 1.72
N PRO A 318 11.59 -16.89 1.27
CA PRO A 318 12.77 -16.69 2.11
C PRO A 318 12.91 -15.21 2.52
N GLY A 319 13.13 -14.97 3.81
CA GLY A 319 13.28 -13.62 4.36
C GLY A 319 11.98 -12.93 4.79
N VAL A 320 10.82 -13.55 4.55
CA VAL A 320 9.52 -13.08 5.06
C VAL A 320 9.26 -13.72 6.43
N ASP A 321 8.72 -12.93 7.37
CA ASP A 321 8.32 -13.46 8.67
C ASP A 321 7.31 -14.61 8.52
N LEU A 322 7.45 -15.64 9.36
CA LEU A 322 6.65 -16.85 9.26
C LEU A 322 5.15 -16.57 9.35
N ARG A 323 4.71 -15.67 10.23
CA ARG A 323 3.28 -15.33 10.35
C ARG A 323 2.82 -14.55 9.13
N ALA A 324 3.61 -13.59 8.66
CA ALA A 324 3.32 -12.81 7.47
C ALA A 324 3.16 -13.70 6.23
N ALA A 325 3.93 -14.79 6.11
CA ALA A 325 3.79 -15.74 5.01
C ALA A 325 2.42 -16.46 4.97
N TYR A 326 1.66 -16.47 6.08
CA TYR A 326 0.34 -17.09 6.20
C TYR A 326 -0.79 -16.08 6.47
N VAL A 327 -0.51 -14.78 6.35
CA VAL A 327 -1.56 -13.76 6.22
C VAL A 327 -2.15 -13.86 4.81
N ASP A 328 -3.45 -13.60 4.69
CA ASP A 328 -4.11 -13.58 3.40
C ASP A 328 -3.83 -12.27 2.64
N ASP A 329 -2.57 -12.07 2.27
CA ASP A 329 -2.10 -10.87 1.56
C ASP A 329 -1.04 -11.22 0.51
N ALA A 330 -0.92 -10.36 -0.49
CA ALA A 330 0.14 -10.45 -1.47
C ALA A 330 1.48 -10.04 -0.82
N VAL A 331 2.57 -10.68 -1.23
CA VAL A 331 3.91 -10.31 -0.74
C VAL A 331 4.76 -9.84 -1.92
N PRO A 332 5.22 -8.57 -1.93
CA PRO A 332 6.14 -8.08 -2.95
C PRO A 332 7.42 -8.91 -2.96
N ILE A 333 7.87 -9.34 -4.14
CA ILE A 333 9.08 -10.17 -4.28
C ILE A 333 10.13 -9.60 -5.24
N LYS A 334 9.79 -8.57 -6.01
CA LYS A 334 10.71 -7.85 -6.90
C LYS A 334 10.21 -6.44 -7.17
N HIS A 335 11.15 -5.49 -7.17
CA HIS A 335 10.93 -4.11 -7.60
C HIS A 335 11.86 -3.79 -8.77
N ASP A 336 11.50 -2.83 -9.61
CA ASP A 336 12.38 -2.31 -10.65
C ASP A 336 13.35 -1.25 -10.12
N GLU A 337 14.11 -0.63 -11.02
CA GLU A 337 15.11 0.40 -10.71
C GLU A 337 14.49 1.67 -10.10
N SER A 338 13.24 1.98 -10.43
CA SER A 338 12.48 3.09 -9.83
C SER A 338 11.82 2.74 -8.48
N GLY A 339 11.93 1.48 -8.05
CA GLY A 339 11.31 1.00 -6.82
C GLY A 339 9.83 0.62 -6.98
N GLU A 340 9.29 0.56 -8.20
CA GLU A 340 7.94 0.07 -8.45
C GLU A 340 7.91 -1.46 -8.31
N MET A 341 6.88 -1.98 -7.67
CA MET A 341 6.70 -3.42 -7.51
C MET A 341 6.35 -4.04 -8.86
N ILE A 342 7.21 -4.94 -9.35
CA ILE A 342 7.05 -5.61 -10.66
C ILE A 342 6.79 -7.11 -10.54
N SER A 343 6.86 -7.67 -9.33
CA SER A 343 6.47 -9.05 -9.04
C SER A 343 6.05 -9.20 -7.59
N CYS A 344 5.00 -9.98 -7.34
CA CYS A 344 4.57 -10.40 -6.02
C CYS A 344 4.12 -11.88 -6.04
N ILE A 345 4.08 -12.51 -4.88
CA ILE A 345 3.23 -13.69 -4.69
C ILE A 345 1.81 -13.19 -4.39
N SER A 346 0.81 -13.74 -5.07
CA SER A 346 -0.59 -13.35 -4.82
C SER A 346 -1.06 -13.77 -3.42
N ALA A 347 -2.08 -13.07 -2.92
CA ALA A 347 -2.77 -13.44 -1.69
C ALA A 347 -3.28 -14.90 -1.78
N PRO A 348 -3.17 -15.70 -0.70
CA PRO A 348 -3.69 -17.06 -0.65
C PRO A 348 -5.12 -17.26 -1.16
N SER A 349 -6.05 -16.33 -0.88
CA SER A 349 -7.43 -16.36 -1.38
C SER A 349 -7.49 -16.24 -2.90
N ILE A 350 -6.70 -15.33 -3.51
CA ILE A 350 -6.60 -15.20 -4.97
C ILE A 350 -6.01 -16.47 -5.61
N VAL A 351 -4.98 -17.05 -4.98
CA VAL A 351 -4.39 -18.33 -5.44
C VAL A 351 -5.43 -19.46 -5.37
N ALA A 352 -6.16 -19.56 -4.25
CA ALA A 352 -7.21 -20.56 -4.06
C ALA A 352 -8.32 -20.41 -5.11
N THR A 353 -8.80 -19.19 -5.34
CA THR A 353 -9.81 -18.87 -6.35
C THR A 353 -9.35 -19.30 -7.74
N GLN A 354 -8.15 -18.92 -8.20
CA GLN A 354 -7.68 -19.31 -9.53
C GLN A 354 -7.46 -20.82 -9.69
N ILE A 355 -6.93 -21.50 -8.67
CA ILE A 355 -6.76 -22.96 -8.72
C ILE A 355 -8.14 -23.64 -8.80
N GLN A 356 -9.13 -23.15 -8.06
CA GLN A 356 -10.51 -23.64 -8.13
C GLN A 356 -11.12 -23.39 -9.51
N GLN A 357 -10.90 -22.21 -10.10
CA GLN A 357 -11.33 -21.89 -11.47
C GLN A 357 -10.68 -22.82 -12.51
N LEU A 358 -9.41 -23.16 -12.31
CA LEU A 358 -8.64 -23.98 -13.24
C LEU A 358 -9.18 -25.40 -13.31
N GLY A 359 -9.65 -25.96 -12.19
CA GLY A 359 -10.18 -27.33 -12.16
C GLY A 359 -9.17 -28.35 -12.69
N ALA A 360 -7.93 -28.27 -12.19
CA ALA A 360 -6.87 -29.23 -12.53
C ALA A 360 -7.13 -30.57 -11.84
N GLU A 361 -6.89 -31.67 -12.55
CA GLU A 361 -7.14 -33.03 -12.11
C GLU A 361 -5.87 -33.88 -12.26
N PRO A 362 -5.76 -35.01 -11.54
CA PRO A 362 -4.69 -35.98 -11.74
C PRO A 362 -4.49 -36.35 -13.22
N GLY A 363 -3.24 -36.32 -13.69
CA GLY A 363 -2.87 -36.62 -15.07
C GLY A 363 -2.85 -35.40 -16.00
N HIS A 364 -3.42 -34.26 -15.62
CA HIS A 364 -3.41 -33.08 -16.48
C HIS A 364 -2.00 -32.52 -16.71
N LYS A 365 -1.77 -32.06 -17.94
CA LYS A 365 -0.64 -31.21 -18.32
C LYS A 365 -1.03 -29.75 -18.19
N VAL A 366 -0.30 -29.00 -17.35
CA VAL A 366 -0.62 -27.61 -17.02
C VAL A 366 0.49 -26.68 -17.50
N LEU A 367 0.12 -25.55 -18.08
CA LEU A 367 1.01 -24.41 -18.30
C LEU A 367 0.62 -23.28 -17.32
N GLU A 368 1.59 -22.75 -16.60
CA GLU A 368 1.47 -21.55 -15.77
C GLU A 368 2.33 -20.42 -16.37
N ALA A 369 1.74 -19.25 -16.57
CA ALA A 369 2.43 -18.02 -16.92
C ALA A 369 2.57 -17.12 -15.68
N GLY A 370 3.79 -17.01 -15.15
CA GLY A 370 4.14 -16.26 -13.94
C GLY A 370 4.69 -17.17 -12.82
N ALA A 371 5.88 -17.73 -13.02
CA ALA A 371 6.49 -18.67 -12.05
C ALA A 371 6.79 -18.01 -10.70
N ALA A 372 7.27 -16.76 -10.69
CA ALA A 372 7.56 -15.98 -9.49
C ALA A 372 8.39 -16.76 -8.46
N THR A 373 7.79 -17.19 -7.34
CA THR A 373 8.48 -17.98 -6.30
C THR A 373 8.41 -19.49 -6.52
N GLY A 374 7.54 -19.97 -7.41
CA GLY A 374 7.21 -21.39 -7.63
C GLY A 374 6.11 -21.94 -6.71
N TYR A 375 5.49 -21.10 -5.86
CA TYR A 375 4.47 -21.56 -4.90
C TYR A 375 3.20 -22.11 -5.58
N ASN A 376 2.64 -21.39 -6.55
CA ASN A 376 1.44 -21.83 -7.25
C ASN A 376 1.75 -23.07 -8.13
N ALA A 377 2.89 -23.09 -8.83
CA ALA A 377 3.40 -24.29 -9.52
C ALA A 377 3.47 -25.53 -8.61
N ARG A 378 3.88 -25.38 -7.34
CA ARG A 378 3.90 -26.49 -6.37
C ARG A 378 2.50 -27.01 -6.06
N LEU A 379 1.54 -26.11 -5.85
CA LEU A 379 0.14 -26.49 -5.61
C LEU A 379 -0.42 -27.24 -6.80
N LEU A 380 -0.23 -26.73 -8.02
CA LEU A 380 -0.64 -27.38 -9.26
C LEU A 380 0.02 -28.76 -9.42
N GLY A 381 1.31 -28.88 -9.14
CA GLY A 381 2.05 -30.14 -9.21
C GLY A 381 1.49 -31.21 -8.27
N ARG A 382 0.98 -30.81 -7.09
CA ARG A 382 0.27 -31.71 -6.17
C ARG A 382 -1.07 -32.17 -6.71
N LEU A 383 -1.81 -31.29 -7.39
CA LEU A 383 -3.15 -31.58 -7.92
C LEU A 383 -3.12 -32.53 -9.11
N VAL A 384 -2.11 -32.40 -9.97
CA VAL A 384 -2.03 -33.21 -11.20
C VAL A 384 -1.24 -34.51 -11.02
N ALA A 385 -0.62 -34.71 -9.86
CA ALA A 385 0.05 -35.96 -9.51
C ALA A 385 -0.95 -37.16 -9.49
N PRO A 386 -0.48 -38.40 -9.74
CA PRO A 386 0.92 -38.79 -9.96
C PRO A 386 1.42 -38.60 -11.40
N ASP A 387 0.52 -38.58 -12.39
CA ASP A 387 0.89 -38.72 -13.81
C ASP A 387 0.94 -37.40 -14.59
N GLY A 388 0.45 -36.31 -14.00
CA GLY A 388 0.43 -34.99 -14.62
C GLY A 388 1.71 -34.19 -14.38
N HIS A 389 1.90 -33.15 -15.19
CA HIS A 389 3.10 -32.32 -15.20
C HIS A 389 2.77 -30.84 -15.34
N VAL A 390 3.47 -29.99 -14.59
CA VAL A 390 3.31 -28.54 -14.64
C VAL A 390 4.52 -27.91 -15.30
N TRP A 391 4.28 -27.11 -16.33
CA TRP A 391 5.26 -26.20 -16.91
C TRP A 391 4.95 -24.80 -16.40
N THR A 392 5.90 -24.15 -15.74
CA THR A 392 5.74 -22.78 -15.25
C THR A 392 6.80 -21.89 -15.88
N VAL A 393 6.38 -20.72 -16.37
CA VAL A 393 7.26 -19.81 -17.11
C VAL A 393 7.35 -18.44 -16.47
N ASP A 394 8.51 -17.81 -16.59
CA ASP A 394 8.73 -16.43 -16.19
C ASP A 394 9.68 -15.76 -17.18
N VAL A 395 9.57 -14.44 -17.33
CA VAL A 395 10.42 -13.63 -18.23
C VAL A 395 11.73 -13.20 -17.57
N ASP A 396 11.80 -13.28 -16.25
CA ASP A 396 12.94 -12.85 -15.46
C ASP A 396 13.80 -14.05 -15.01
N GLN A 397 15.05 -14.10 -15.48
CA GLN A 397 15.97 -15.21 -15.18
C GLN A 397 16.21 -15.41 -13.66
N ASP A 398 16.28 -14.32 -12.89
CA ASP A 398 16.43 -14.41 -11.43
C ASP A 398 15.20 -15.02 -10.74
N LEU A 399 13.99 -14.77 -11.25
CA LEU A 399 12.76 -15.42 -10.76
C LEU A 399 12.72 -16.89 -11.15
N VAL A 400 13.10 -17.23 -12.38
CA VAL A 400 13.25 -18.62 -12.84
C VAL A 400 14.18 -19.42 -11.93
N ASP A 401 15.37 -18.88 -11.63
CA ASP A 401 16.35 -19.57 -10.78
C ASP A 401 15.86 -19.72 -9.34
N ARG A 402 15.19 -18.70 -8.79
CA ARG A 402 14.55 -18.79 -7.46
C ARG A 402 13.46 -19.84 -7.43
N ALA A 403 12.56 -19.86 -8.40
CA ALA A 403 11.48 -20.84 -8.47
C ALA A 403 12.01 -22.27 -8.58
N ARG A 404 13.04 -22.50 -9.42
CA ARG A 404 13.72 -23.81 -9.53
C ARG A 404 14.28 -24.27 -8.19
N ASN A 405 14.98 -23.39 -7.49
CA ASN A 405 15.58 -23.71 -6.19
C ASN A 405 14.50 -24.05 -5.14
N ASN A 406 13.44 -23.25 -5.06
CA ASN A 406 12.34 -23.49 -4.12
C ASN A 406 11.60 -24.81 -4.42
N LEU A 407 11.30 -25.08 -5.69
CA LEU A 407 10.62 -26.30 -6.13
C LEU A 407 11.46 -27.56 -5.90
N ALA A 408 12.77 -27.49 -6.15
CA ALA A 408 13.70 -28.57 -5.85
C ALA A 408 13.76 -28.87 -4.35
N GLN A 409 13.85 -27.84 -3.50
CA GLN A 409 13.81 -27.99 -2.04
C GLN A 409 12.47 -28.53 -1.54
N ALA A 410 11.37 -28.23 -2.22
CA ALA A 410 10.04 -28.75 -1.93
C ALA A 410 9.79 -30.17 -2.50
N GLY A 411 10.76 -30.76 -3.20
CA GLY A 411 10.66 -32.09 -3.80
C GLY A 411 9.62 -32.19 -4.93
N ALA A 412 9.39 -31.10 -5.66
CA ALA A 412 8.44 -31.06 -6.77
C ALA A 412 9.08 -31.59 -8.07
N SER A 413 9.07 -32.91 -8.26
CA SER A 413 9.70 -33.56 -9.43
C SER A 413 8.91 -33.45 -10.73
N ASN A 414 7.60 -33.17 -10.67
CA ASN A 414 6.70 -33.04 -11.81
C ASN A 414 6.43 -31.58 -12.20
N VAL A 415 7.33 -30.66 -11.85
CA VAL A 415 7.24 -29.24 -12.18
C VAL A 415 8.51 -28.81 -12.91
N SER A 416 8.37 -28.19 -14.08
CA SER A 416 9.48 -27.65 -14.88
C SER A 416 9.35 -26.13 -15.00
N VAL A 417 10.41 -25.42 -14.61
CA VAL A 417 10.48 -23.94 -14.71
C VAL A 417 11.28 -23.55 -15.94
N VAL A 418 10.72 -22.71 -16.81
CA VAL A 418 11.32 -22.28 -18.08
C VAL A 418 11.40 -20.75 -18.15
N LEU A 419 12.53 -20.23 -18.62
CA LEU A 419 12.62 -18.81 -19.00
C LEU A 419 11.91 -18.64 -20.35
N ALA A 420 10.73 -18.04 -20.35
CA ALA A 420 9.92 -17.83 -21.55
C ALA A 420 8.87 -16.73 -21.34
N ASP A 421 8.38 -16.18 -22.44
CA ASP A 421 7.22 -15.30 -22.44
C ASP A 421 5.92 -16.11 -22.28
N GLY A 422 5.21 -15.88 -21.18
CA GLY A 422 3.93 -16.54 -20.90
C GLY A 422 2.86 -16.31 -21.96
N ALA A 423 2.86 -15.17 -22.66
CA ALA A 423 1.91 -14.90 -23.74
C ALA A 423 2.21 -15.73 -25.01
N ALA A 424 3.45 -16.17 -25.20
CA ALA A 424 3.85 -17.07 -26.29
C ALA A 424 3.57 -18.55 -25.95
N GLY A 425 3.53 -18.89 -24.66
CA GLY A 425 3.37 -20.26 -24.18
C GLY A 425 4.57 -21.15 -24.49
N LEU A 426 4.34 -22.46 -24.59
CA LEU A 426 5.35 -23.48 -24.86
C LEU A 426 4.82 -24.47 -25.92
N PRO A 427 4.78 -24.08 -27.21
CA PRO A 427 4.20 -24.91 -28.26
C PRO A 427 4.87 -26.28 -28.41
N GLU A 428 6.15 -26.42 -28.09
CA GLU A 428 6.89 -27.69 -28.05
C GLU A 428 6.39 -28.66 -26.97
N HIS A 429 5.62 -28.14 -26.02
CA HIS A 429 4.99 -28.90 -24.94
C HIS A 429 3.45 -28.87 -25.04
N ALA A 430 2.86 -28.25 -26.05
CA ALA A 430 1.43 -28.39 -26.31
C ALA A 430 1.07 -29.84 -26.73
N PRO A 431 -0.19 -30.26 -26.60
CA PRO A 431 -1.31 -29.52 -26.00
C PRO A 431 -1.31 -29.59 -24.45
N PHE A 432 -1.92 -28.58 -23.82
CA PHE A 432 -2.14 -28.49 -22.37
C PHE A 432 -3.61 -28.68 -22.02
N ASP A 433 -3.91 -29.47 -21.00
CA ASP A 433 -5.28 -29.61 -20.49
C ASP A 433 -5.73 -28.35 -19.76
N ARG A 434 -4.78 -27.64 -19.14
CA ARG A 434 -5.03 -26.42 -18.37
C ARG A 434 -3.94 -25.39 -18.63
N ILE A 435 -4.35 -24.14 -18.80
CA ILE A 435 -3.41 -23.01 -18.86
C ILE A 435 -3.87 -21.96 -17.85
N GLN A 436 -2.97 -21.51 -16.98
CA GLN A 436 -3.24 -20.50 -15.95
C GLN A 436 -2.27 -19.32 -16.10
N PHE A 437 -2.81 -18.11 -16.10
CA PHE A 437 -2.03 -16.89 -15.95
C PHE A 437 -2.15 -16.40 -14.51
N THR A 438 -1.01 -16.19 -13.86
CA THR A 438 -0.90 -15.55 -12.54
C THR A 438 -0.45 -14.10 -12.67
N VAL A 439 -0.75 -13.49 -13.82
CA VAL A 439 -0.46 -12.12 -14.24
C VAL A 439 -1.66 -11.58 -15.04
N GLY A 440 -1.85 -10.26 -15.01
CA GLY A 440 -2.91 -9.56 -15.73
C GLY A 440 -2.59 -9.38 -17.21
N ALA A 441 -3.58 -9.58 -18.08
CA ALA A 441 -3.45 -9.32 -19.50
C ALA A 441 -4.42 -8.24 -19.97
N GLY A 442 -3.97 -7.42 -20.92
CA GLY A 442 -4.81 -6.39 -21.55
C GLY A 442 -5.80 -6.98 -22.55
N ASP A 443 -5.56 -8.21 -23.03
CA ASP A 443 -6.40 -9.01 -23.91
C ASP A 443 -5.96 -10.48 -23.84
N VAL A 444 -6.64 -11.41 -24.52
CA VAL A 444 -6.24 -12.82 -24.60
C VAL A 444 -5.06 -13.01 -25.57
N PRO A 445 -3.95 -13.64 -25.14
CA PRO A 445 -2.89 -14.04 -26.07
C PRO A 445 -3.37 -15.17 -26.98
N VAL A 446 -3.75 -14.85 -28.22
CA VAL A 446 -4.42 -15.80 -29.13
C VAL A 446 -3.65 -17.11 -29.37
N ARG A 447 -2.32 -17.09 -29.31
CA ARG A 447 -1.45 -18.27 -29.48
C ARG A 447 -1.58 -19.30 -28.36
N ILE A 448 -2.01 -18.86 -27.18
CA ILE A 448 -2.28 -19.76 -26.05
C ILE A 448 -3.51 -20.63 -26.31
N LEU A 449 -4.49 -20.09 -27.02
CA LEU A 449 -5.72 -20.81 -27.37
C LEU A 449 -5.47 -22.00 -28.30
N ASP A 450 -4.41 -21.92 -29.13
CA ASP A 450 -3.96 -23.00 -30.02
C ASP A 450 -3.20 -24.11 -29.26
N GLN A 451 -2.72 -23.81 -28.05
CA GLN A 451 -1.96 -24.76 -27.21
C GLN A 451 -2.85 -25.53 -26.23
N LEU A 452 -4.14 -25.23 -26.15
CA LEU A 452 -5.09 -25.99 -25.35
C LEU A 452 -5.47 -27.32 -26.01
N ALA A 453 -5.53 -28.37 -25.21
CA ALA A 453 -6.13 -29.64 -25.60
C ALA A 453 -7.64 -29.48 -25.88
N PRO A 454 -8.27 -30.42 -26.61
CA PRO A 454 -9.72 -30.52 -26.65
C PRO A 454 -10.31 -30.63 -25.22
N GLY A 455 -11.27 -29.79 -24.88
CA GLY A 455 -11.81 -29.70 -23.51
C GLY A 455 -10.86 -29.01 -22.51
N GLY A 456 -9.79 -28.39 -23.00
CA GLY A 456 -8.86 -27.62 -22.18
C GLY A 456 -9.47 -26.31 -21.70
N ARG A 457 -8.99 -25.85 -20.54
CA ARG A 457 -9.46 -24.62 -19.88
C ARG A 457 -8.33 -23.60 -19.73
N LEU A 458 -8.63 -22.35 -20.06
CA LEU A 458 -7.77 -21.19 -19.81
C LEU A 458 -8.28 -20.41 -18.59
N VAL A 459 -7.44 -20.20 -17.59
CA VAL A 459 -7.66 -19.21 -16.53
C VAL A 459 -6.78 -17.99 -16.77
N LEU A 460 -7.40 -16.84 -17.00
CA LEU A 460 -6.73 -15.59 -17.36
C LEU A 460 -7.32 -14.40 -16.62
N PRO A 461 -6.56 -13.72 -15.74
CA PRO A 461 -6.85 -12.36 -15.32
C PRO A 461 -6.76 -11.43 -16.51
N MET A 462 -7.88 -10.81 -16.86
CA MET A 462 -7.94 -9.93 -18.01
C MET A 462 -8.70 -8.66 -17.65
N ARG A 463 -8.12 -7.53 -18.07
CA ARG A 463 -8.78 -6.24 -17.99
C ARG A 463 -9.90 -6.16 -19.03
N ILE A 464 -11.11 -5.88 -18.56
CA ILE A 464 -12.31 -5.77 -19.38
C ILE A 464 -12.30 -4.43 -20.09
N ARG A 465 -12.40 -3.33 -19.33
CA ARG A 465 -12.37 -1.95 -19.83
C ARG A 465 -11.99 -0.96 -18.72
N GLY A 466 -11.23 0.08 -19.04
CA GLY A 466 -10.65 0.96 -18.01
C GLY A 466 -9.83 0.13 -17.02
N SER A 467 -9.86 0.43 -15.71
CA SER A 467 -9.19 -0.36 -14.66
C SER A 467 -9.92 -1.64 -14.24
N ILE A 468 -11.07 -1.97 -14.82
CA ILE A 468 -11.85 -3.14 -14.37
C ILE A 468 -11.25 -4.43 -14.90
N SER A 469 -10.81 -5.31 -14.00
CA SER A 469 -10.22 -6.62 -14.29
C SER A 469 -10.97 -7.74 -13.59
N ARG A 470 -11.04 -8.91 -14.24
CA ARG A 470 -11.57 -10.16 -13.68
C ARG A 470 -10.71 -11.34 -14.08
N SER A 471 -10.68 -12.37 -13.23
CA SER A 471 -10.11 -13.68 -13.55
C SER A 471 -11.17 -14.52 -14.25
N PHE A 472 -10.95 -14.80 -15.54
CA PHE A 472 -11.86 -15.60 -16.36
C PHE A 472 -11.38 -17.04 -16.47
N ALA A 473 -12.29 -18.00 -16.36
CA ALA A 473 -12.09 -19.37 -16.77
C ALA A 473 -12.85 -19.63 -18.09
N PHE A 474 -12.12 -19.77 -19.20
CA PHE A 474 -12.69 -20.02 -20.53
C PHE A 474 -12.56 -21.47 -20.95
N GLU A 475 -13.64 -22.01 -21.52
CA GLU A 475 -13.67 -23.27 -22.24
C GLU A 475 -14.17 -23.05 -23.67
N ARG A 476 -13.78 -23.95 -24.58
CA ARG A 476 -14.10 -23.81 -25.99
C ARG A 476 -15.55 -24.26 -26.24
N ASP A 477 -16.36 -23.38 -26.82
CA ASP A 477 -17.71 -23.65 -27.30
C ASP A 477 -17.74 -23.47 -28.83
N GLY A 478 -17.55 -24.57 -29.56
CA GLY A 478 -17.45 -24.55 -31.02
C GLY A 478 -16.33 -23.64 -31.54
N ARG A 479 -16.70 -22.50 -32.14
CA ARG A 479 -15.79 -21.48 -32.68
C ARG A 479 -15.55 -20.30 -31.73
N THR A 480 -16.21 -20.32 -30.58
CA THR A 480 -16.19 -19.28 -29.55
C THR A 480 -15.72 -19.89 -28.23
N TRP A 481 -15.72 -19.08 -27.19
CA TRP A 481 -15.34 -19.46 -25.83
C TRP A 481 -16.42 -19.01 -24.87
N GLU A 482 -16.79 -19.87 -23.95
CA GLU A 482 -17.71 -19.54 -22.87
C GLU A 482 -16.97 -19.50 -21.54
N THR A 483 -17.45 -18.66 -20.64
CA THR A 483 -16.90 -18.55 -19.29
C THR A 483 -17.61 -19.51 -18.35
N VAL A 484 -16.85 -20.40 -17.71
CA VAL A 484 -17.35 -21.32 -16.68
C VAL A 484 -17.19 -20.77 -15.26
N SER A 485 -16.39 -19.71 -15.08
CA SER A 485 -16.28 -18.91 -13.84
C SER A 485 -15.64 -17.55 -14.11
N CYS A 486 -16.12 -16.50 -13.45
CA CYS A 486 -15.60 -15.13 -13.58
C CYS A 486 -15.54 -14.41 -12.23
N GLU A 487 -14.34 -14.24 -11.70
CA GLU A 487 -14.13 -13.74 -10.33
C GLU A 487 -13.42 -12.38 -10.36
N MET A 488 -13.77 -11.47 -9.45
CA MET A 488 -13.07 -10.20 -9.35
C MET A 488 -11.62 -10.44 -8.90
N ALA A 489 -10.66 -9.97 -9.69
CA ALA A 489 -9.25 -10.05 -9.33
C ALA A 489 -8.44 -9.00 -10.09
N THR A 490 -7.40 -8.48 -9.43
CA THR A 490 -6.41 -7.57 -10.03
C THR A 490 -5.04 -8.20 -9.87
N PHE A 491 -4.25 -8.16 -10.94
CA PHE A 491 -2.91 -8.73 -10.99
C PHE A 491 -1.95 -7.71 -11.58
N LEU A 492 -0.66 -7.87 -11.27
CA LEU A 492 0.41 -7.16 -11.98
C LEU A 492 0.34 -7.52 -13.47
N PRO A 493 0.53 -6.55 -14.39
CA PRO A 493 0.37 -6.79 -15.81
C PRO A 493 1.49 -7.68 -16.37
N LEU A 494 1.20 -8.37 -17.48
CA LEU A 494 2.20 -8.88 -18.40
C LEU A 494 3.15 -7.74 -18.78
N ARG A 495 4.43 -8.06 -19.05
CA ARG A 495 5.44 -7.06 -19.35
C ARG A 495 6.16 -7.38 -20.64
N LYS A 496 6.41 -6.34 -21.45
CA LYS A 496 7.33 -6.36 -22.60
C LYS A 496 6.94 -7.37 -23.70
N GLY A 497 5.65 -7.67 -23.85
CA GLY A 497 5.15 -8.76 -24.70
C GLY A 497 3.76 -8.55 -25.30
N VAL A 498 3.20 -9.62 -25.86
CA VAL A 498 1.85 -9.63 -26.43
C VAL A 498 0.81 -9.51 -25.31
N CYS A 499 -0.22 -8.69 -25.53
CA CYS A 499 -1.26 -8.42 -24.52
C CYS A 499 -0.74 -7.79 -23.22
N ASP A 500 0.40 -7.09 -23.28
CA ASP A 500 0.85 -6.18 -22.22
C ASP A 500 -0.28 -5.19 -21.88
N ASP A 501 -0.47 -4.95 -20.59
CA ASP A 501 -1.54 -4.12 -20.07
C ASP A 501 -1.00 -2.80 -19.52
N VAL A 502 -0.33 -2.07 -20.40
CA VAL A 502 0.35 -0.81 -20.07
C VAL A 502 -0.67 0.24 -19.64
N TYR A 503 -0.47 0.76 -18.44
CA TYR A 503 -1.24 1.87 -17.88
C TYR A 503 -0.32 3.04 -17.54
N ALA A 504 -0.88 4.24 -17.54
CA ALA A 504 -0.21 5.46 -17.14
C ALA A 504 -0.93 6.03 -15.92
N LEU A 505 -0.15 6.36 -14.89
CA LEU A 505 -0.63 7.11 -13.73
C LEU A 505 -0.55 8.60 -14.05
N VAL A 506 -1.70 9.27 -14.03
CA VAL A 506 -1.77 10.73 -14.15
C VAL A 506 -1.89 11.32 -12.74
N PRO A 507 -0.84 11.94 -12.19
CA PRO A 507 -0.93 12.63 -10.92
C PRO A 507 -1.84 13.86 -11.05
N MET A 508 -2.73 14.05 -10.07
CA MET A 508 -3.53 15.26 -9.98
C MET A 508 -2.69 16.36 -9.33
N ALA A 509 -2.63 17.53 -9.96
CA ALA A 509 -1.97 18.71 -9.44
C ALA A 509 -2.62 19.20 -8.13
N GLY A 510 -1.86 19.90 -7.30
CA GLY A 510 -2.32 20.45 -6.02
C GLY A 510 -1.90 19.60 -4.81
N GLU A 511 -2.38 19.97 -3.62
CA GLU A 511 -2.06 19.24 -2.39
C GLU A 511 -2.68 17.84 -2.40
N GLY A 512 -1.92 16.81 -2.01
CA GLY A 512 -2.40 15.43 -1.90
C GLY A 512 -1.73 14.51 -2.91
N ASN A 513 -2.18 13.25 -2.96
CA ASN A 513 -1.55 12.19 -3.75
C ASN A 513 -2.54 11.48 -4.69
N VAL A 514 -3.61 12.19 -5.09
CA VAL A 514 -4.60 11.60 -6.00
C VAL A 514 -3.96 11.34 -7.35
N ARG A 515 -4.10 10.12 -7.85
CA ARG A 515 -3.66 9.74 -9.20
C ARG A 515 -4.82 9.10 -9.93
N LEU A 516 -4.86 9.25 -11.25
CA LEU A 516 -5.81 8.56 -12.12
C LEU A 516 -5.06 7.50 -12.92
N GLU A 517 -5.53 6.26 -12.85
CA GLU A 517 -5.06 5.17 -13.71
C GLU A 517 -5.71 5.29 -15.10
N THR A 518 -4.90 5.43 -16.14
CA THR A 518 -5.36 5.53 -17.53
C THR A 518 -4.76 4.43 -18.38
N PHE A 519 -5.54 3.85 -19.28
CA PHE A 519 -5.10 2.78 -20.18
C PHE A 519 -5.06 3.27 -21.62
N SER A 520 -4.30 2.57 -22.47
CA SER A 520 -4.11 2.95 -23.88
C SER A 520 -5.40 2.98 -24.71
N GLU A 521 -6.44 2.26 -24.29
CA GLU A 521 -7.75 2.23 -24.95
C GLU A 521 -8.66 3.42 -24.57
N GLN A 522 -8.30 4.21 -23.57
CA GLN A 522 -9.11 5.32 -23.09
C GLN A 522 -8.68 6.63 -23.75
N ASP A 523 -9.66 7.43 -24.18
CA ASP A 523 -9.42 8.78 -24.67
C ASP A 523 -9.37 9.77 -23.50
N VAL A 524 -8.18 10.30 -23.22
CA VAL A 524 -7.92 11.21 -22.09
C VAL A 524 -6.85 12.24 -22.45
N ASP A 525 -7.18 13.51 -22.25
CA ASP A 525 -6.20 14.60 -22.26
C ASP A 525 -5.47 14.62 -20.91
N ARG A 526 -4.31 13.97 -20.84
CA ARG A 526 -3.56 13.82 -19.58
C ARG A 526 -3.07 15.14 -19.01
N GLU A 527 -2.84 16.15 -19.84
CA GLU A 527 -2.41 17.47 -19.39
C GLU A 527 -3.59 18.20 -18.73
N ALA A 528 -4.73 18.27 -19.43
CA ALA A 528 -5.94 18.90 -18.90
C ALA A 528 -6.46 18.18 -17.65
N ILE A 529 -6.53 16.85 -17.67
CA ILE A 529 -7.08 16.04 -16.57
C ILE A 529 -6.27 16.21 -15.28
N SER A 530 -4.95 16.48 -15.38
CA SER A 530 -4.09 16.63 -14.21
C SER A 530 -4.51 17.77 -13.30
N THR A 531 -5.13 18.83 -13.84
CA THR A 531 -5.56 20.01 -13.07
C THR A 531 -7.07 20.06 -12.84
N VAL A 532 -7.81 19.06 -13.34
CA VAL A 532 -9.27 19.12 -13.43
C VAL A 532 -9.95 19.22 -12.05
N LEU A 533 -9.34 18.67 -11.01
CA LEU A 533 -9.88 18.72 -9.64
C LEU A 533 -9.87 20.12 -9.01
N ASP A 534 -9.07 21.06 -9.54
CA ASP A 534 -9.06 22.46 -9.08
C ASP A 534 -10.17 23.29 -9.75
N GLN A 535 -10.85 22.74 -10.75
CA GLN A 535 -11.95 23.39 -11.45
C GLN A 535 -13.27 23.23 -10.67
N PRO A 536 -14.26 24.12 -10.87
CA PRO A 536 -15.59 23.97 -10.30
C PRO A 536 -16.20 22.60 -10.60
N PHE A 537 -16.90 22.03 -9.61
CA PHE A 537 -17.50 20.71 -9.74
C PHE A 537 -19.03 20.76 -9.74
N THR A 538 -19.63 19.71 -10.31
CA THR A 538 -21.05 19.39 -10.17
C THR A 538 -21.21 18.13 -9.34
N LYS A 539 -22.08 18.14 -8.33
CA LYS A 539 -22.36 16.99 -7.46
C LYS A 539 -23.83 16.57 -7.59
N ILE A 540 -24.06 15.31 -7.93
CA ILE A 540 -25.39 14.71 -8.11
C ILE A 540 -25.47 13.46 -7.24
N TYR A 541 -26.57 13.26 -6.51
CA TYR A 541 -26.84 11.99 -5.83
C TYR A 541 -27.85 11.20 -6.64
N SER A 542 -27.59 9.90 -6.86
CA SER A 542 -28.40 9.06 -7.75
C SER A 542 -29.69 8.56 -7.11
N GLY A 543 -29.85 8.69 -5.78
CA GLY A 543 -30.93 8.06 -5.01
C GLY A 543 -30.72 6.57 -4.74
N VAL A 544 -29.70 5.94 -5.33
CA VAL A 544 -29.39 4.52 -5.15
C VAL A 544 -28.62 4.31 -3.85
N LYS A 545 -29.06 3.34 -3.05
CA LYS A 545 -28.57 3.09 -1.70
C LYS A 545 -27.86 1.75 -1.60
N PHE A 546 -26.62 1.78 -1.10
CA PHE A 546 -25.88 0.59 -0.72
C PHE A 546 -25.99 0.36 0.79
N ARG A 547 -25.95 -0.90 1.20
CA ARG A 547 -25.94 -1.35 2.60
C ARG A 547 -24.66 -2.13 2.90
N GLN A 548 -24.47 -2.42 4.19
CA GLN A 548 -23.29 -3.15 4.64
C GLN A 548 -23.31 -4.57 4.04
N GLY A 549 -22.22 -4.93 3.37
CA GLY A 549 -22.08 -6.22 2.68
C GLY A 549 -22.48 -6.20 1.21
N ASP A 550 -23.06 -5.11 0.71
CA ASP A 550 -23.43 -5.01 -0.70
C ASP A 550 -22.17 -4.96 -1.59
N PRO A 551 -22.13 -5.81 -2.65
CA PRO A 551 -20.98 -5.86 -3.55
C PRO A 551 -20.96 -4.66 -4.49
N TRP A 552 -19.83 -3.95 -4.54
CA TRP A 552 -19.62 -2.83 -5.48
C TRP A 552 -19.18 -3.29 -6.87
N GLU A 553 -18.65 -4.50 -6.97
CA GLU A 553 -18.07 -5.04 -8.21
C GLU A 553 -19.07 -5.06 -9.37
N TRP A 554 -20.36 -5.31 -9.10
CA TRP A 554 -21.38 -5.41 -10.14
C TRP A 554 -21.75 -4.04 -10.69
N LEU A 555 -21.79 -3.02 -9.84
CA LEU A 555 -21.96 -1.65 -10.30
C LEU A 555 -20.75 -1.21 -11.13
N TYR A 556 -19.52 -1.51 -10.68
CA TYR A 556 -18.32 -1.14 -11.44
C TYR A 556 -18.23 -1.84 -12.79
N LEU A 557 -18.56 -3.12 -12.86
CA LEU A 557 -18.60 -3.88 -14.10
C LEU A 557 -19.67 -3.33 -15.05
N TYR A 558 -20.85 -2.99 -14.53
CA TYR A 558 -21.91 -2.36 -15.29
C TYR A 558 -21.45 -1.02 -15.89
N LEU A 559 -20.93 -0.13 -15.05
CA LEU A 559 -20.46 1.20 -15.46
C LEU A 559 -19.31 1.09 -16.48
N ALA A 560 -18.34 0.19 -16.26
CA ALA A 560 -17.29 -0.04 -17.23
C ALA A 560 -17.81 -0.60 -18.57
N SER A 561 -18.93 -1.33 -18.57
CA SER A 561 -19.51 -1.87 -19.79
C SER A 561 -20.31 -0.83 -20.58
N VAL A 562 -21.05 0.04 -19.90
CA VAL A 562 -21.94 1.03 -20.54
C VAL A 562 -21.24 2.35 -20.88
N LEU A 563 -20.27 2.79 -20.08
CA LEU A 563 -19.60 4.07 -20.28
C LEU A 563 -18.58 3.98 -21.44
N PRO A 564 -18.51 4.98 -22.33
CA PRO A 564 -17.71 4.92 -23.56
C PRO A 564 -16.18 4.84 -23.32
N ASN A 565 -15.68 5.39 -22.22
CA ASN A 565 -14.26 5.26 -21.83
C ASN A 565 -14.07 4.30 -20.64
N GLY A 566 -15.08 3.49 -20.31
CA GLY A 566 -15.02 2.59 -19.16
C GLY A 566 -14.89 3.33 -17.83
N LEU A 567 -14.25 2.67 -16.86
CA LEU A 567 -14.12 3.16 -15.49
C LEU A 567 -12.68 3.00 -15.01
N SER A 568 -12.05 4.09 -14.59
CA SER A 568 -10.68 4.15 -14.10
C SER A 568 -10.62 4.23 -12.59
N ARG A 569 -9.59 3.61 -11.99
CA ARG A 569 -9.28 3.81 -10.57
C ARG A 569 -8.64 5.18 -10.38
N MET A 570 -9.02 5.82 -9.30
CA MET A 570 -8.53 7.12 -8.88
C MET A 570 -8.13 7.10 -7.41
N PRO A 571 -7.02 6.40 -7.06
CA PRO A 571 -6.56 6.29 -5.68
C PRO A 571 -5.98 7.60 -5.14
N GLY A 572 -5.98 7.74 -3.82
CA GLY A 572 -5.33 8.84 -3.10
C GLY A 572 -6.31 9.75 -2.36
N SER A 573 -5.77 10.80 -1.75
CA SER A 573 -6.56 11.80 -1.02
C SER A 573 -6.03 13.20 -1.27
N ARG A 574 -6.95 14.17 -1.24
CA ARG A 574 -6.63 15.61 -1.22
C ARG A 574 -7.77 16.43 -0.63
N PRO A 575 -7.52 17.67 -0.16
CA PRO A 575 -8.59 18.59 0.19
C PRO A 575 -9.57 18.78 -0.97
N GLY A 576 -10.88 18.72 -0.68
CA GLY A 576 -11.94 18.86 -1.69
C GLY A 576 -12.28 17.58 -2.46
N PHE A 577 -11.39 16.59 -2.53
CA PHE A 577 -11.68 15.28 -3.10
C PHE A 577 -12.43 14.43 -2.07
N THR A 578 -13.72 14.21 -2.30
CA THR A 578 -14.61 13.45 -1.41
C THR A 578 -15.01 12.11 -2.04
N PRO A 579 -14.11 11.12 -2.14
CA PRO A 579 -14.39 9.84 -2.76
C PRO A 579 -15.34 8.98 -1.92
N HIS A 580 -15.93 7.95 -2.53
CA HIS A 580 -16.80 7.01 -1.83
C HIS A 580 -16.07 6.05 -0.88
N PHE A 581 -14.76 5.84 -1.07
CA PHE A 581 -13.92 5.05 -0.18
C PHE A 581 -12.66 5.77 0.26
N GLY A 582 -12.09 5.31 1.38
CA GLY A 582 -10.84 5.86 1.90
C GLY A 582 -9.67 5.70 0.93
N TRP A 583 -9.61 4.62 0.16
CA TRP A 583 -8.51 4.42 -0.80
C TRP A 583 -8.58 5.40 -2.00
N GLY A 584 -9.73 6.03 -2.25
CA GLY A 584 -10.00 6.83 -3.44
C GLY A 584 -11.32 6.45 -4.08
N SER A 585 -11.45 6.68 -5.38
CA SER A 585 -12.69 6.44 -6.12
C SER A 585 -12.50 5.71 -7.43
N MET A 586 -13.62 5.38 -8.07
CA MET A 586 -13.70 5.01 -9.46
C MET A 586 -14.20 6.23 -10.25
N ALA A 587 -13.67 6.42 -11.45
CA ALA A 587 -13.83 7.62 -12.25
C ALA A 587 -14.20 7.27 -13.70
N ALA A 588 -15.25 7.91 -14.20
CA ALA A 588 -15.56 7.98 -15.63
C ALA A 588 -14.77 9.14 -16.25
N LEU A 589 -14.37 8.98 -17.51
CA LEU A 589 -13.56 9.94 -18.26
C LEU A 589 -14.22 10.30 -19.59
N ASP A 590 -14.09 11.55 -19.99
CA ASP A 590 -14.50 12.04 -21.30
C ASP A 590 -13.54 13.16 -21.74
N GLY A 591 -12.43 12.79 -22.40
CA GLY A 591 -11.39 13.72 -22.83
C GLY A 591 -10.73 14.46 -21.66
N ASP A 592 -11.11 15.72 -21.47
CA ASP A 592 -10.63 16.63 -20.42
C ASP A 592 -11.58 16.71 -19.21
N THR A 593 -12.65 15.91 -19.21
CA THR A 593 -13.69 15.89 -18.18
C THR A 593 -13.64 14.56 -17.40
N LEU A 594 -13.86 14.66 -16.10
CA LEU A 594 -13.76 13.57 -15.12
C LEU A 594 -15.04 13.53 -14.28
N ALA A 595 -15.58 12.35 -13.98
CA ALA A 595 -16.61 12.19 -12.95
C ALA A 595 -16.32 11.00 -12.03
N TYR A 596 -16.16 11.25 -10.73
CA TYR A 596 -15.84 10.21 -9.75
C TYR A 596 -16.97 9.96 -8.76
N LEU A 597 -17.02 8.75 -8.21
CA LEU A 597 -18.07 8.33 -7.27
C LEU A 597 -17.83 8.89 -5.86
N THR A 598 -18.90 9.32 -5.20
CA THR A 598 -18.94 9.75 -3.79
C THR A 598 -20.09 9.05 -3.07
N VAL A 599 -20.14 9.12 -1.74
CA VAL A 599 -21.30 8.66 -0.97
C VAL A 599 -21.70 9.66 0.09
N ARG A 600 -22.99 9.65 0.44
CA ARG A 600 -23.47 10.23 1.70
C ARG A 600 -24.15 9.16 2.54
N GLU A 601 -23.94 9.25 3.84
CA GLU A 601 -24.56 8.35 4.80
C GLU A 601 -25.97 8.81 5.15
N GLY A 602 -26.87 7.85 5.35
CA GLY A 602 -28.20 8.07 5.90
C GLY A 602 -28.72 6.84 6.63
N GLU A 603 -29.92 6.97 7.20
CA GLU A 603 -30.61 5.90 7.91
C GLU A 603 -32.10 5.92 7.53
N ASP A 604 -32.66 4.74 7.29
CA ASP A 604 -34.10 4.53 7.08
C ASP A 604 -34.60 3.32 7.88
N GLU A 605 -35.85 2.90 7.65
CA GLU A 605 -36.47 1.79 8.38
C GLU A 605 -35.73 0.45 8.25
N GLN A 606 -34.89 0.29 7.23
CA GLN A 606 -34.07 -0.90 7.00
C GLN A 606 -32.63 -0.73 7.53
N GLY A 607 -32.36 0.36 8.25
CA GLY A 607 -31.07 0.67 8.87
C GLY A 607 -30.20 1.60 8.03
N ARG A 608 -28.92 1.63 8.39
CA ARG A 608 -27.90 2.50 7.77
C ARG A 608 -27.71 2.18 6.29
N PHE A 609 -27.55 3.22 5.48
CA PHE A 609 -27.23 3.12 4.06
C PHE A 609 -26.21 4.17 3.63
N TRP A 610 -25.61 3.93 2.47
CA TRP A 610 -24.74 4.86 1.75
C TRP A 610 -25.36 5.15 0.39
N GLU A 611 -25.86 6.36 0.21
CA GLU A 611 -26.41 6.79 -1.07
C GLU A 611 -25.28 7.21 -1.99
N ILE A 612 -25.26 6.65 -3.20
CA ILE A 612 -24.24 6.92 -4.20
C ILE A 612 -24.46 8.31 -4.79
N GLY A 613 -23.37 9.05 -4.94
CA GLY A 613 -23.32 10.27 -5.73
C GLY A 613 -22.18 10.25 -6.72
N VAL A 614 -22.19 11.25 -7.59
CA VAL A 614 -21.19 11.50 -8.61
C VAL A 614 -20.74 12.94 -8.52
N ILE A 615 -19.44 13.16 -8.60
CA ILE A 615 -18.83 14.49 -8.64
C ILE A 615 -18.11 14.63 -9.98
N GLY A 616 -18.62 15.49 -10.85
CA GLY A 616 -18.03 15.84 -12.13
C GLY A 616 -17.16 17.09 -12.06
N HIS A 617 -16.03 17.08 -12.75
CA HIS A 617 -15.11 18.19 -12.97
C HIS A 617 -14.78 18.31 -14.47
N GLY A 618 -14.38 19.50 -14.92
CA GLY A 618 -14.03 19.76 -16.32
C GLY A 618 -15.15 20.46 -17.10
N PRO A 619 -14.91 20.81 -18.38
CA PRO A 619 -15.84 21.57 -19.21
C PRO A 619 -17.24 20.95 -19.33
N CYS A 620 -17.33 19.62 -19.32
CA CYS A 620 -18.58 18.86 -19.43
C CYS A 620 -19.03 18.22 -18.10
N ALA A 621 -18.54 18.73 -16.96
CA ALA A 621 -18.76 18.15 -15.63
C ALA A 621 -20.21 17.75 -15.32
N ALA A 622 -21.16 18.65 -15.60
CA ALA A 622 -22.58 18.41 -15.32
C ALA A 622 -23.15 17.29 -16.19
N ALA A 623 -22.83 17.28 -17.49
CA ALA A 623 -23.32 16.27 -18.42
C ALA A 623 -22.76 14.88 -18.10
N LEU A 624 -21.46 14.78 -17.80
CA LEU A 624 -20.84 13.50 -17.44
C LEU A 624 -21.35 13.00 -16.08
N ALA A 625 -21.48 13.87 -15.08
CA ALA A 625 -22.02 13.48 -13.78
C ALA A 625 -23.48 13.01 -13.88
N ASP A 626 -24.30 13.69 -14.69
CA ASP A 626 -25.70 13.31 -14.92
C ASP A 626 -25.80 11.97 -15.65
N HIS A 627 -24.98 11.75 -16.68
CA HIS A 627 -24.91 10.47 -17.38
C HIS A 627 -24.52 9.32 -16.45
N VAL A 628 -23.45 9.46 -15.66
CA VAL A 628 -23.02 8.42 -14.71
C VAL A 628 -24.08 8.18 -13.63
N ALA A 629 -24.72 9.22 -13.09
CA ALA A 629 -25.79 9.08 -12.12
C ALA A 629 -27.03 8.40 -12.72
N GLY A 630 -27.37 8.70 -13.97
CA GLY A 630 -28.42 8.06 -14.74
C GLY A 630 -28.17 6.57 -14.93
N GLU A 631 -26.95 6.19 -15.31
CA GLU A 631 -26.55 4.79 -15.46
C GLU A 631 -26.56 4.01 -14.14
N ILE A 632 -26.18 4.63 -13.02
CA ILE A 632 -26.34 4.05 -11.69
C ILE A 632 -27.83 3.76 -11.40
N GLY A 633 -28.73 4.69 -11.76
CA GLY A 633 -30.17 4.53 -11.61
C GLY A 633 -30.78 3.45 -12.52
N GLU A 634 -30.31 3.34 -13.77
CA GLU A 634 -30.73 2.27 -14.70
C GLU A 634 -30.25 0.88 -14.23
N TRP A 635 -29.05 0.80 -13.68
CA TRP A 635 -28.52 -0.42 -13.07
C TRP A 635 -29.40 -0.89 -11.91
N ASP A 636 -29.73 0.01 -10.98
CA ASP A 636 -30.57 -0.26 -9.82
C ASP A 636 -32.01 -0.65 -10.20
N ARG A 637 -32.64 0.09 -11.12
CA ARG A 637 -33.99 -0.23 -11.63
C ARG A 637 -34.06 -1.57 -12.35
N GLY A 638 -32.99 -1.94 -13.04
CA GLY A 638 -32.85 -3.25 -13.65
C GLY A 638 -32.87 -4.34 -12.57
N TRP A 639 -31.73 -4.57 -11.95
CA TRP A 639 -31.62 -5.59 -10.90
C TRP A 639 -30.70 -5.17 -9.74
N GLY A 640 -29.88 -4.14 -9.92
CA GLY A 640 -28.86 -3.76 -8.93
C GLY A 640 -28.02 -4.97 -8.50
N ASN A 641 -27.78 -5.08 -7.20
CA ASN A 641 -27.08 -6.21 -6.59
C ASN A 641 -27.91 -7.51 -6.47
N THR A 642 -29.16 -7.50 -6.94
CA THR A 642 -30.01 -8.70 -6.99
C THR A 642 -29.98 -9.40 -8.35
N ALA A 643 -29.15 -8.91 -9.28
CA ALA A 643 -28.99 -9.51 -10.60
C ALA A 643 -28.44 -10.94 -10.50
N PRO A 644 -28.91 -11.88 -11.33
CA PRO A 644 -28.12 -13.09 -11.61
C PRO A 644 -26.73 -12.70 -12.11
N GLU A 645 -25.71 -13.50 -11.77
CA GLU A 645 -24.35 -13.25 -12.24
C GLU A 645 -24.30 -13.16 -13.78
N PRO A 646 -23.62 -12.15 -14.33
CA PRO A 646 -23.53 -11.99 -15.77
C PRO A 646 -22.70 -13.12 -16.40
N GLY A 647 -23.19 -13.62 -17.53
CA GLY A 647 -22.45 -14.55 -18.36
C GLY A 647 -21.43 -13.82 -19.24
N PHE A 648 -20.36 -14.51 -19.63
CA PHE A 648 -19.37 -13.97 -20.55
C PHE A 648 -19.06 -14.97 -21.66
N ARG A 649 -18.96 -14.45 -22.88
CA ARG A 649 -18.51 -15.18 -24.06
C ARG A 649 -17.41 -14.41 -24.75
N MET A 650 -16.48 -15.11 -25.38
CA MET A 650 -15.36 -14.51 -26.07
C MET A 650 -15.18 -15.15 -27.46
N ALA A 651 -14.83 -14.34 -28.45
CA ALA A 651 -14.43 -14.80 -29.76
C ALA A 651 -13.15 -14.11 -30.23
N VAL A 652 -12.38 -14.80 -31.07
CA VAL A 652 -11.12 -14.34 -31.65
C VAL A 652 -11.10 -14.60 -33.15
N GLY A 653 -10.22 -13.93 -33.89
CA GLY A 653 -10.04 -14.13 -35.34
C GLY A 653 -11.34 -13.91 -36.13
N ASP A 654 -11.56 -14.72 -37.17
CA ASP A 654 -12.73 -14.60 -38.07
C ASP A 654 -14.09 -14.77 -37.36
N SER A 655 -14.10 -15.42 -36.19
CA SER A 655 -15.33 -15.63 -35.41
C SER A 655 -15.71 -14.40 -34.58
N ARG A 656 -14.80 -13.42 -34.42
CA ARG A 656 -14.99 -12.21 -33.62
C ARG A 656 -16.22 -11.42 -34.07
N ASP A 657 -16.35 -11.20 -35.37
CA ASP A 657 -17.46 -10.44 -35.95
C ASP A 657 -18.76 -11.24 -36.04
N GLN A 658 -18.70 -12.55 -35.80
CA GLN A 658 -19.87 -13.44 -35.79
C GLN A 658 -20.45 -13.61 -34.39
N LEU A 659 -19.69 -13.27 -33.35
CA LEU A 659 -20.18 -13.23 -31.97
C LEU A 659 -21.04 -11.96 -31.78
N THR A 660 -22.24 -12.00 -32.38
CA THR A 660 -23.20 -10.87 -32.43
C THR A 660 -24.62 -11.29 -32.06
N PHE A 661 -24.82 -12.45 -31.42
CA PHE A 661 -26.16 -13.05 -31.36
C PHE A 661 -27.11 -12.51 -30.28
N ALA A 662 -28.37 -12.28 -30.69
CA ALA A 662 -29.61 -12.05 -29.95
C ALA A 662 -29.50 -11.28 -28.61
N GLU A 663 -29.51 -9.96 -28.71
CA GLU A 663 -29.59 -8.98 -27.59
C GLU A 663 -28.53 -9.10 -26.48
N PRO A 664 -27.22 -9.14 -26.79
CA PRO A 664 -26.23 -8.92 -25.75
C PRO A 664 -26.43 -7.51 -25.17
N ARG A 665 -26.36 -7.37 -23.84
CA ARG A 665 -26.46 -6.03 -23.23
C ARG A 665 -25.20 -5.23 -23.54
N PHE A 666 -24.02 -5.86 -23.55
CA PHE A 666 -22.75 -5.20 -23.82
C PHE A 666 -21.82 -6.02 -24.71
N VAL A 667 -21.16 -5.33 -25.65
CA VAL A 667 -20.11 -5.87 -26.51
C VAL A 667 -18.85 -5.05 -26.26
N ILE A 668 -17.74 -5.74 -25.97
CA ILE A 668 -16.46 -5.12 -25.62
C ILE A 668 -15.42 -5.62 -26.62
N ASP A 669 -15.08 -4.75 -27.55
CA ASP A 669 -14.08 -5.02 -28.57
C ASP A 669 -12.67 -4.71 -28.05
N LYS A 670 -11.80 -5.73 -28.11
CA LYS A 670 -10.39 -5.63 -27.76
C LYS A 670 -9.54 -5.89 -29.01
N THR A 671 -8.22 -5.70 -28.94
CA THR A 671 -7.33 -5.79 -30.10
C THR A 671 -7.39 -7.15 -30.81
N HIS A 672 -7.47 -8.23 -30.04
CA HIS A 672 -7.41 -9.61 -30.51
C HIS A 672 -8.71 -10.38 -30.26
N SER A 673 -9.51 -9.97 -29.27
CA SER A 673 -10.78 -10.62 -28.94
C SER A 673 -11.98 -9.67 -28.99
N ARG A 674 -13.17 -10.27 -28.96
CA ARG A 674 -14.43 -9.60 -28.58
C ARG A 674 -14.99 -10.35 -27.40
N LEU A 675 -15.29 -9.64 -26.33
CA LEU A 675 -16.09 -10.14 -25.22
C LEU A 675 -17.53 -9.69 -25.37
N VAL A 676 -18.45 -10.59 -25.07
CA VAL A 676 -19.87 -10.31 -24.93
C VAL A 676 -20.26 -10.57 -23.49
N VAL A 677 -20.91 -9.58 -22.88
CA VAL A 677 -21.42 -9.66 -21.51
C VAL A 677 -22.93 -9.89 -21.59
N ASP A 678 -23.32 -11.10 -21.22
CA ASP A 678 -24.72 -11.52 -21.14
C ASP A 678 -25.29 -11.07 -19.80
N TRP A 679 -25.68 -9.80 -19.75
CA TRP A 679 -26.22 -9.17 -18.55
C TRP A 679 -27.74 -9.31 -18.50
N PRO A 680 -28.31 -9.93 -17.44
CA PRO A 680 -29.76 -10.10 -17.31
C PRO A 680 -30.50 -8.75 -17.34
N ARG A 681 -31.54 -8.66 -18.18
CA ARG A 681 -32.48 -7.52 -18.18
C ARG A 681 -33.72 -7.90 -17.37
N ARG A 682 -34.27 -6.94 -16.62
CA ARG A 682 -35.58 -7.11 -16.00
C ARG A 682 -36.62 -6.80 -17.06
N SER A 683 -37.46 -7.79 -17.37
CA SER A 683 -38.53 -7.72 -18.38
C SER A 683 -39.58 -6.68 -18.02
#